data_AF-Q0C226-F1
#
_entry.id   AF-Q0C226-F1
#
_cell.length_a   1.000
_cell.length_b   1.000
_cell.length_c   1.000
_cell.angle_alpha   90.00
_cell.angle_beta   90.00
_cell.angle_gamma   90.00
#
_symmetry.space_group_name_H-M   'P 1'
#
loop_
_entity.id
_entity.type
_entity.pdbx_description
1 polymer ?
#
loop_
_entity_poly.entity_id
_entity_poly.type
_entity_poly.pdbx_seq_one_letter_code
_entity_poly.pdbx_strand_id
1 'polypeptide(L)'
;MSDWNVSRRRLLKTTGIVGGGIAILGAGLLGLRGCQGELEEGSVDSLAGPGNAAGPYPVWREMQARLRASPDHASGRAAALLEAGDVAALQRFVRDEIRLVSARGDRFQLGSAVRWGRRAALRAGAGTAREKAEILAELIRKTGREAEVVETGTLARDEAAGVFFRDIDAEFDPPIEPGTMENWRRRLGERPPETVTADLREQEDRVVATRDGLAGLIEQQGVPRDWSRYDDRAYGRVPVVRFQEADGQVLYADPVRPGAGIAATVGRIHEASPQEGILPVDVSLAFTTMDEPDSLVQIARGQWTAEDVCGRQVKVGFKPAQGMAELLASRVGDLRIFTPFLSIQSLDGEDIAIEKAVVMGKTFTLSGDVLSVDDGGAVTLNGEGAGPVAASGRAGGVTSMDIKVDATRYPDMRLLVWPRDADGRVVDGLNSGDFAVSDQGQSMPHLLRVQNRAPRILFLSDSSLSMPGEFRGDKGEAMLALMDRVREAARQVHPEASVTVRATNSNLWENVLKTVGTQVHLIVYATDGHVKGRIPTDEERAPLAMGPKIIAMNVRGNLDRLRSRPESNVFDEMAALTNGQALDVVDGDASAIEAAIVEFLELEGRDLPYQLGYHVPGGETGIRSAHVSLGAVEGTAQYEAAASLLPPSVLASIRLKVRIGDREVERVIGGHAGHGPVLQADIDHLCGAVLGTHLLALEGPPPSFSTIMDDVLTARLSLEKLDRAAAEEGGTLTVGAALEEGHHVLPGELATLMMRTGPLAGEDFCFAEQGMRCVYYASHPILNDDRIITRIDIMPTSRTFLISADSSELVPKVLEAGLRLAAAEAALFPVGNTFDLLQGKALGAFSADLHAQNGLSAEQIDAWDASEAALETIFPRPGHLRFCAQDQSTAASWVVDLETAEVYALLPDLSGGGERAPRIEQQLAELDRVVSMLNLLSQGVGAAGVLNPVGAHSLAMVAAYGQNLARIYAAASMGIILMDTRGIEPAVKLAIASMACENVKSIALGVFGAAGKSANRAVEIFSMAESVAGAAGASSPFSCPI
;
A
#
# COMPACT_ATOMS: atom_id res chain seq x y z
N MET A 1 -32.92 8.89 -36.12
CA MET A 1 -32.73 8.85 -34.66
C MET A 1 -32.51 10.28 -34.20
N SER A 2 -33.60 10.90 -33.75
CA SER A 2 -33.75 12.32 -33.47
C SER A 2 -33.78 12.57 -31.96
N ASP A 3 -33.08 13.62 -31.55
CA ASP A 3 -33.24 14.45 -30.36
C ASP A 3 -33.39 13.78 -28.98
N TRP A 4 -32.26 13.61 -28.32
CA TRP A 4 -32.12 13.75 -26.86
C TRP A 4 -31.07 14.83 -26.56
N ASN A 5 -31.39 16.09 -26.90
CA ASN A 5 -30.57 17.25 -26.58
C ASN A 5 -31.11 17.91 -25.30
N VAL A 6 -30.86 17.27 -24.15
CA VAL A 6 -31.16 17.89 -22.84
C VAL A 6 -30.00 18.80 -22.47
N SER A 7 -30.23 20.11 -22.57
CA SER A 7 -29.26 21.17 -22.30
C SER A 7 -28.69 21.12 -20.87
N ARG A 8 -27.36 21.04 -20.79
CA ARG A 8 -26.46 21.08 -19.62
C ARG A 8 -26.81 22.18 -18.58
N ARG A 9 -27.47 23.26 -19.00
CA ARG A 9 -27.87 24.39 -18.13
C ARG A 9 -29.13 24.14 -17.28
N ARG A 10 -29.95 23.14 -17.58
CA ARG A 10 -31.17 22.85 -16.80
C ARG A 10 -30.89 21.98 -15.57
N LEU A 11 -29.93 21.05 -15.65
CA LEU A 11 -29.51 20.20 -14.52
C LEU A 11 -28.79 21.00 -13.41
N LEU A 12 -28.00 22.02 -13.80
CA LEU A 12 -27.21 22.85 -12.86
C LEU A 12 -28.03 23.92 -12.11
N LYS A 13 -29.28 24.19 -12.49
CA LYS A 13 -30.11 25.22 -11.83
C LYS A 13 -30.94 24.72 -10.65
N THR A 14 -31.09 23.41 -10.50
CA THR A 14 -31.86 22.77 -9.42
C THR A 14 -31.01 22.35 -8.21
N THR A 15 -29.69 22.55 -8.26
CA THR A 15 -28.72 22.14 -7.22
C THR A 15 -28.17 23.30 -6.38
N GLY A 16 -28.73 24.51 -6.52
CA GLY A 16 -28.39 25.62 -5.65
C GLY A 16 -29.03 25.46 -4.27
N ILE A 17 -28.22 25.44 -3.22
CA ILE A 17 -28.55 25.39 -1.78
C ILE A 17 -28.50 23.96 -1.21
N VAL A 18 -27.31 23.54 -0.78
CA VAL A 18 -26.92 23.09 0.58
C VAL A 18 -25.46 22.65 0.46
N GLY A 19 -24.57 23.33 1.18
CA GLY A 19 -23.16 22.98 1.27
C GLY A 19 -22.92 21.89 2.33
N GLY A 20 -21.92 21.05 2.09
CA GLY A 20 -21.43 20.08 3.07
C GLY A 20 -20.94 18.79 2.41
N GLY A 21 -19.61 18.61 2.45
CA GLY A 21 -18.78 17.43 2.13
C GLY A 21 -19.40 16.19 1.49
N ILE A 22 -18.97 15.89 0.25
CA ILE A 22 -19.25 14.61 -0.45
C ILE A 22 -18.00 14.24 -1.29
N ALA A 23 -17.46 13.01 -1.15
CA ALA A 23 -16.26 12.47 -1.81
C ALA A 23 -16.36 10.94 -2.05
N ILE A 24 -16.34 10.49 -3.33
CA ILE A 24 -16.08 9.09 -3.75
C ILE A 24 -15.18 9.07 -5.00
N LEU A 25 -13.92 8.76 -4.82
CA LEU A 25 -13.24 7.65 -5.49
C LEU A 25 -12.05 7.41 -4.57
N GLY A 26 -11.95 6.19 -4.05
CA GLY A 26 -10.96 5.79 -3.05
C GLY A 26 -11.36 6.00 -1.58
N ALA A 27 -12.24 6.95 -1.24
CA ALA A 27 -12.61 7.25 0.15
C ALA A 27 -13.80 6.41 0.63
N GLY A 28 -13.52 5.32 1.35
CA GLY A 28 -14.47 4.77 2.33
C GLY A 28 -14.03 5.32 3.68
N LEU A 29 -14.71 6.35 4.18
CA LEU A 29 -14.36 7.01 5.43
C LEU A 29 -15.65 7.50 6.11
N LEU A 30 -15.87 6.96 7.32
CA LEU A 30 -16.89 7.27 8.35
C LEU A 30 -18.14 6.38 8.38
N GLY A 31 -18.09 5.42 9.30
CA GLY A 31 -19.25 4.71 9.82
C GLY A 31 -19.06 4.29 11.29
N LEU A 32 -18.78 5.22 12.20
CA LEU A 32 -18.88 4.98 13.65
C LEU A 32 -19.91 5.93 14.25
N ARG A 33 -21.07 5.39 14.66
CA ARG A 33 -22.11 6.13 15.40
C ARG A 33 -22.03 5.76 16.88
N GLY A 34 -21.57 6.71 17.69
CA GLY A 34 -21.97 6.81 19.10
C GLY A 34 -23.01 7.92 19.24
N CYS A 35 -24.23 7.57 19.65
CA CYS A 35 -25.13 8.42 20.44
C CYS A 35 -26.31 7.56 20.93
N GLN A 36 -26.35 7.34 22.24
CA GLN A 36 -27.56 6.93 22.96
C GLN A 36 -28.65 7.98 22.76
N GLY A 37 -29.83 7.52 22.37
CA GLY A 37 -31.06 8.29 22.37
C GLY A 37 -32.22 7.32 22.34
N GLU A 38 -32.88 7.15 23.48
CA GLU A 38 -34.15 6.44 23.61
C GLU A 38 -35.13 6.99 22.57
N LEU A 39 -35.61 6.13 21.68
CA LEU A 39 -36.75 6.44 20.82
C LEU A 39 -37.83 5.38 21.07
N GLU A 40 -38.92 5.89 21.63
CA GLU A 40 -40.15 5.19 21.99
C GLU A 40 -40.73 4.39 20.83
N GLU A 41 -41.37 3.27 21.20
CA GLU A 41 -42.19 2.42 20.35
C GLU A 41 -43.31 3.23 19.66
N GLY A 42 -43.15 3.47 18.37
CA GLY A 42 -44.17 4.02 17.49
C GLY A 42 -44.43 3.08 16.32
N SER A 43 -45.49 2.27 16.45
CA SER A 43 -45.97 1.29 15.47
C SER A 43 -46.19 1.87 14.05
N VAL A 44 -45.53 1.29 13.05
CA VAL A 44 -45.99 1.30 11.66
C VAL A 44 -46.15 -0.14 11.22
N ASP A 45 -47.25 -0.73 11.65
CA ASP A 45 -47.73 -2.02 11.22
C ASP A 45 -48.90 -1.80 10.27
N SER A 46 -48.62 -1.74 8.97
CA SER A 46 -49.57 -2.14 7.92
C SER A 46 -48.90 -2.06 6.55
N LEU A 47 -48.14 -3.08 6.19
CA LEU A 47 -48.00 -3.69 4.84
C LEU A 47 -47.13 -4.96 4.99
N ALA A 48 -47.49 -5.83 5.94
CA ALA A 48 -46.81 -7.10 6.18
C ALA A 48 -47.64 -8.27 5.64
N GLY A 49 -47.07 -8.99 4.68
CA GLY A 49 -47.20 -10.44 4.59
C GLY A 49 -45.95 -11.08 5.23
N PRO A 50 -46.04 -12.28 5.82
CA PRO A 50 -44.94 -12.85 6.60
C PRO A 50 -43.81 -13.35 5.70
N GLY A 51 -42.58 -12.89 5.97
CA GLY A 51 -41.33 -13.60 5.74
C GLY A 51 -40.97 -14.00 4.30
N ASN A 52 -40.30 -13.10 3.57
CA ASN A 52 -39.26 -13.48 2.61
C ASN A 52 -38.42 -12.24 2.25
N ALA A 53 -37.36 -11.99 3.03
CA ALA A 53 -36.29 -11.10 2.62
C ALA A 53 -35.57 -11.74 1.42
N ALA A 54 -35.88 -11.29 0.22
CA ALA A 54 -35.33 -11.80 -1.03
C ALA A 54 -33.87 -11.35 -1.21
N GLY A 55 -32.90 -12.28 -1.26
CA GLY A 55 -31.48 -11.99 -1.53
C GLY A 55 -30.48 -12.95 -0.85
N PRO A 56 -29.17 -12.85 -1.13
CA PRO A 56 -28.14 -13.74 -0.57
C PRO A 56 -27.80 -13.44 0.90
N TYR A 57 -28.05 -12.21 1.37
CA TYR A 57 -27.66 -11.72 2.70
C TYR A 57 -28.20 -12.53 3.89
N PRO A 58 -29.47 -12.98 3.93
CA PRO A 58 -29.94 -13.84 5.02
C PRO A 58 -29.23 -15.20 5.05
N VAL A 59 -28.89 -15.76 3.88
CA VAL A 59 -28.11 -17.02 3.79
C VAL A 59 -26.70 -16.80 4.34
N TRP A 60 -26.05 -15.71 3.95
CA TRP A 60 -24.70 -15.39 4.44
C TRP A 60 -24.64 -15.17 5.95
N ARG A 61 -25.66 -14.54 6.56
CA ARG A 61 -25.75 -14.46 8.03
C ARG A 61 -25.92 -15.81 8.70
N GLU A 62 -26.74 -16.69 8.11
CA GLU A 62 -26.89 -18.07 8.62
C GLU A 62 -25.57 -18.84 8.51
N MET A 63 -24.86 -18.75 7.38
CA MET A 63 -23.54 -19.34 7.19
C MET A 63 -22.54 -18.83 8.22
N GLN A 64 -22.46 -17.50 8.40
CA GLN A 64 -21.58 -16.84 9.35
C GLN A 64 -21.83 -17.32 10.78
N ALA A 65 -23.10 -17.42 11.19
CA ALA A 65 -23.46 -17.94 12.50
C ALA A 65 -23.02 -19.41 12.70
N ARG A 66 -23.08 -20.25 11.65
CA ARG A 66 -22.58 -21.63 11.72
C ARG A 66 -21.06 -21.70 11.78
N LEU A 67 -20.35 -20.87 11.02
CA LEU A 67 -18.89 -20.78 11.07
C LEU A 67 -18.40 -20.36 12.46
N ARG A 68 -19.04 -19.36 13.08
CA ARG A 68 -18.72 -18.92 14.46
C ARG A 68 -18.98 -20.00 15.52
N ALA A 69 -19.80 -21.00 15.22
CA ALA A 69 -20.05 -22.14 16.08
C ALA A 69 -19.10 -23.32 15.83
N SER A 70 -18.22 -23.23 14.82
CA SER A 70 -17.23 -24.26 14.51
C SER A 70 -16.19 -24.39 15.65
N PRO A 71 -15.70 -25.61 15.97
CA PRO A 71 -14.65 -25.82 16.96
C PRO A 71 -13.38 -25.00 16.69
N ASP A 72 -12.97 -24.88 15.42
CA ASP A 72 -11.80 -24.11 15.01
C ASP A 72 -11.98 -22.58 15.06
N HIS A 73 -13.17 -22.08 15.41
CA HIS A 73 -13.44 -20.63 15.49
C HIS A 73 -13.24 -20.08 16.91
N ALA A 74 -11.98 -19.87 17.32
CA ALA A 74 -11.62 -19.48 18.70
C ALA A 74 -12.41 -18.29 19.27
N SER A 75 -12.63 -17.23 18.50
CA SER A 75 -13.40 -16.05 18.97
C SER A 75 -14.89 -16.35 19.20
N GLY A 76 -15.50 -17.18 18.36
CA GLY A 76 -16.90 -17.58 18.48
C GLY A 76 -17.10 -18.58 19.62
N ARG A 77 -16.15 -19.50 19.82
CA ARG A 77 -16.06 -20.39 20.98
C ARG A 77 -15.99 -19.59 22.29
N ALA A 78 -15.11 -18.59 22.35
CA ALA A 78 -14.99 -17.72 23.52
C ALA A 78 -16.30 -16.97 23.82
N ALA A 79 -16.98 -16.45 22.79
CA ALA A 79 -18.28 -15.77 22.94
C ALA A 79 -19.36 -16.71 23.48
N ALA A 80 -19.49 -17.93 22.93
CA ALA A 80 -20.48 -18.91 23.39
C ALA A 80 -20.24 -19.36 24.84
N LEU A 81 -18.97 -19.54 25.24
CA LEU A 81 -18.61 -19.89 26.61
C LEU A 81 -18.83 -18.73 27.58
N LEU A 82 -18.61 -17.49 27.12
CA LEU A 82 -18.87 -16.30 27.90
C LEU A 82 -20.37 -16.15 28.20
N GLU A 83 -21.23 -16.38 27.21
CA GLU A 83 -22.69 -16.39 27.38
C GLU A 83 -23.15 -17.46 28.40
N ALA A 84 -22.48 -18.62 28.43
CA ALA A 84 -22.76 -19.66 29.40
C ALA A 84 -22.29 -19.33 30.83
N GLY A 85 -21.33 -18.42 30.99
CA GLY A 85 -20.81 -17.97 32.30
C GLY A 85 -19.99 -19.01 33.09
N ASP A 86 -19.61 -20.13 32.47
CA ASP A 86 -18.83 -21.21 33.10
C ASP A 86 -17.32 -20.92 33.05
N VAL A 87 -16.77 -20.45 34.18
CA VAL A 87 -15.34 -20.14 34.33
C VAL A 87 -14.45 -21.37 34.13
N ALA A 88 -14.88 -22.56 34.53
CA ALA A 88 -14.10 -23.78 34.34
C ALA A 88 -14.08 -24.20 32.86
N ALA A 89 -15.15 -23.94 32.12
CA ALA A 89 -15.15 -24.12 30.66
C ALA A 89 -14.27 -23.09 29.96
N LEU A 90 -14.30 -21.81 30.37
CA LEU A 90 -13.41 -20.77 29.85
C LEU A 90 -11.93 -21.10 30.10
N GLN A 91 -11.59 -21.60 31.29
CA GLN A 91 -10.23 -22.07 31.57
C GLN A 91 -9.83 -23.21 30.64
N ARG A 92 -10.67 -24.25 30.52
CA ARG A 92 -10.39 -25.41 29.64
C ARG A 92 -10.21 -24.99 28.20
N PHE A 93 -11.07 -24.11 27.69
CA PHE A 93 -10.95 -23.53 26.36
C PHE A 93 -9.59 -22.85 26.15
N VAL A 94 -9.22 -21.88 27.00
CA VAL A 94 -7.92 -21.20 26.85
C VAL A 94 -6.77 -22.19 27.02
N ARG A 95 -6.84 -23.13 27.97
CA ARG A 95 -5.79 -24.10 28.23
C ARG A 95 -5.58 -25.06 27.08
N ASP A 96 -6.66 -25.59 26.50
CA ASP A 96 -6.63 -26.76 25.62
C ASP A 96 -6.91 -26.45 24.15
N GLU A 97 -7.57 -25.35 23.84
CA GLU A 97 -7.93 -24.99 22.45
C GLU A 97 -7.10 -23.81 21.91
N ILE A 98 -6.48 -23.00 22.78
CA ILE A 98 -5.52 -21.97 22.35
C ILE A 98 -4.10 -22.55 22.40
N ARG A 99 -3.42 -22.62 21.25
CA ARG A 99 -2.05 -23.12 21.15
C ARG A 99 -1.08 -22.21 21.92
N LEU A 100 -0.17 -22.83 22.67
CA LEU A 100 0.90 -22.08 23.34
C LEU A 100 2.05 -21.85 22.37
N VAL A 101 2.43 -20.58 22.16
CA VAL A 101 3.57 -20.20 21.32
C VAL A 101 4.72 -19.71 22.18
N SER A 102 5.92 -20.22 21.94
CA SER A 102 7.10 -19.71 22.62
C SER A 102 7.47 -18.33 22.07
N ALA A 103 7.71 -17.36 22.95
CA ALA A 103 8.20 -16.05 22.54
C ALA A 103 9.66 -16.07 22.04
N ARG A 104 10.32 -17.24 22.04
CA ARG A 104 11.67 -17.49 21.51
C ARG A 104 11.71 -18.76 20.69
N GLY A 105 12.55 -18.75 19.66
CA GLY A 105 12.70 -19.83 18.69
C GLY A 105 13.70 -20.90 19.11
N ASP A 106 14.51 -20.62 20.12
CA ASP A 106 15.58 -21.49 20.62
C ASP A 106 15.25 -22.15 21.96
N ARG A 107 14.08 -21.90 22.58
CA ARG A 107 13.70 -22.48 23.87
C ARG A 107 12.23 -22.29 24.21
N PHE A 108 11.79 -22.98 25.27
CA PHE A 108 10.48 -22.79 25.89
C PHE A 108 10.44 -21.51 26.75
N GLN A 109 9.81 -20.45 26.26
CA GLN A 109 9.66 -19.18 26.98
C GLN A 109 8.25 -18.98 27.56
N LEU A 110 8.21 -18.61 28.83
CA LEU A 110 7.05 -18.18 29.62
C LEU A 110 7.30 -16.76 30.18
N GLY A 111 6.46 -16.32 31.12
CA GLY A 111 6.64 -15.06 31.87
C GLY A 111 5.86 -13.88 31.28
N SER A 112 6.52 -12.74 31.11
CA SER A 112 5.95 -11.45 30.69
C SER A 112 5.77 -11.26 29.19
N ALA A 113 6.39 -12.11 28.37
CA ALA A 113 6.48 -11.88 26.93
C ALA A 113 5.10 -11.95 26.26
N VAL A 114 4.80 -10.94 25.46
CA VAL A 114 3.63 -10.77 24.58
C VAL A 114 4.17 -10.54 23.17
N ARG A 115 3.43 -10.92 22.12
CA ARG A 115 3.85 -10.70 20.73
C ARG A 115 2.79 -9.97 19.92
N TRP A 116 1.56 -10.41 19.98
CA TRP A 116 0.47 -9.92 19.14
C TRP A 116 -0.60 -9.17 19.93
N GLY A 117 -0.65 -9.38 21.25
CA GLY A 117 -1.73 -8.87 22.09
C GLY A 117 -2.92 -9.81 22.14
N ARG A 118 -3.88 -9.51 23.01
CA ARG A 118 -4.89 -10.47 23.47
C ARG A 118 -5.91 -10.78 22.38
N ARG A 119 -6.38 -9.72 21.69
CA ARG A 119 -7.33 -9.84 20.58
C ARG A 119 -6.77 -10.69 19.44
N ALA A 120 -5.55 -10.36 19.00
CA ALA A 120 -4.88 -11.06 17.92
C ALA A 120 -4.59 -12.53 18.27
N ALA A 121 -4.13 -12.79 19.50
CA ALA A 121 -3.87 -14.15 19.97
C ALA A 121 -5.15 -15.00 20.09
N LEU A 122 -6.26 -14.42 20.57
CA LEU A 122 -7.55 -15.09 20.63
C LEU A 122 -8.07 -15.39 19.22
N ARG A 123 -7.98 -14.44 18.29
CA ARG A 123 -8.38 -14.62 16.89
C ARG A 123 -7.61 -15.76 16.23
N ALA A 124 -6.30 -15.80 16.41
CA ALA A 124 -5.46 -16.84 15.82
C ALA A 124 -5.62 -18.21 16.49
N GLY A 125 -6.26 -18.28 17.66
CA GLY A 125 -6.26 -19.50 18.49
C GLY A 125 -4.86 -19.87 18.98
N ALA A 126 -3.94 -18.90 19.07
CA ALA A 126 -2.56 -19.14 19.45
C ALA A 126 -1.95 -17.91 20.14
N GLY A 127 -1.21 -18.11 21.22
CA GLY A 127 -0.62 -17.03 22.01
C GLY A 127 0.51 -17.48 22.92
N THR A 128 1.33 -16.52 23.36
CA THR A 128 2.29 -16.71 24.44
C THR A 128 1.61 -17.07 25.76
N ALA A 129 2.37 -17.59 26.72
CA ALA A 129 1.83 -17.90 28.05
C ALA A 129 1.17 -16.67 28.70
N ARG A 130 1.76 -15.47 28.51
CA ARG A 130 1.18 -14.23 29.03
C ARG A 130 -0.14 -13.90 28.35
N GLU A 131 -0.18 -13.94 27.02
CA GLU A 131 -1.41 -13.67 26.25
C GLU A 131 -2.53 -14.64 26.63
N LYS A 132 -2.24 -15.94 26.80
CA LYS A 132 -3.24 -16.92 27.27
C LYS A 132 -3.81 -16.53 28.64
N ALA A 133 -2.96 -16.17 29.60
CA ALA A 133 -3.43 -15.73 30.92
C ALA A 133 -4.26 -14.45 30.86
N GLU A 134 -3.87 -13.50 30.03
CA GLU A 134 -4.58 -12.24 29.86
C GLU A 134 -5.93 -12.40 29.12
N ILE A 135 -6.00 -13.30 28.14
CA ILE A 135 -7.26 -13.71 27.49
C ILE A 135 -8.19 -14.32 28.54
N LEU A 136 -7.71 -15.27 29.34
CA LEU A 136 -8.53 -15.90 30.38
C LEU A 136 -8.99 -14.87 31.43
N ALA A 137 -8.10 -13.98 31.89
CA ALA A 137 -8.46 -12.94 32.85
C ALA A 137 -9.50 -11.97 32.29
N GLU A 138 -9.43 -11.60 31.01
CA GLU A 138 -10.47 -10.79 30.36
C GLU A 138 -11.80 -11.53 30.25
N LEU A 139 -11.79 -12.79 29.82
CA LEU A 139 -13.00 -13.59 29.71
C LEU A 139 -13.69 -13.74 31.07
N ILE A 140 -12.94 -13.99 32.14
CA ILE A 140 -13.48 -14.05 33.50
C ILE A 140 -14.04 -12.69 33.93
N ARG A 141 -13.35 -11.58 33.64
CA ARG A 141 -13.89 -10.22 33.91
C ARG A 141 -15.20 -9.95 33.21
N LYS A 142 -15.34 -10.39 31.96
CA LYS A 142 -16.60 -10.26 31.20
C LYS A 142 -17.75 -11.08 31.80
N THR A 143 -17.48 -12.06 32.68
CA THR A 143 -18.53 -12.73 33.49
C THR A 143 -18.96 -11.95 34.75
N GLY A 144 -18.39 -10.77 35.00
CA GLY A 144 -18.67 -9.95 36.18
C GLY A 144 -17.81 -10.26 37.41
N ARG A 145 -16.73 -11.04 37.26
CA ARG A 145 -15.79 -11.39 38.34
C ARG A 145 -14.53 -10.52 38.29
N GLU A 146 -13.98 -10.17 39.44
CA GLU A 146 -12.65 -9.57 39.50
C GLU A 146 -11.60 -10.64 39.16
N ALA A 147 -10.75 -10.36 38.18
CA ALA A 147 -9.68 -11.25 37.77
C ALA A 147 -8.43 -10.49 37.30
N GLU A 148 -7.26 -11.00 37.69
CA GLU A 148 -5.95 -10.43 37.34
C GLU A 148 -4.93 -11.56 37.08
N VAL A 149 -3.90 -11.24 36.30
CA VAL A 149 -2.79 -12.16 36.06
C VAL A 149 -1.79 -12.06 37.21
N VAL A 150 -1.36 -13.21 37.74
CA VAL A 150 -0.27 -13.37 38.70
C VAL A 150 0.70 -14.44 38.19
N GLU A 151 1.86 -14.60 38.80
CA GLU A 151 2.86 -15.60 38.39
C GLU A 151 3.11 -16.64 39.48
N THR A 152 3.36 -17.90 39.08
CA THR A 152 3.76 -18.97 40.01
C THR A 152 5.19 -19.48 39.72
N GLY A 153 5.56 -20.66 40.20
CA GLY A 153 6.85 -21.28 39.92
C GLY A 153 7.14 -21.50 38.43
N THR A 154 8.38 -21.85 38.11
CA THR A 154 8.79 -22.25 36.75
C THR A 154 8.33 -23.69 36.46
N LEU A 155 8.25 -24.06 35.18
CA LEU A 155 8.06 -25.47 34.80
C LEU A 155 9.33 -26.28 35.06
N ALA A 156 9.17 -27.55 35.40
CA ALA A 156 10.28 -28.49 35.43
C ALA A 156 10.73 -28.85 34.00
N ARG A 157 11.96 -29.32 33.83
CA ARG A 157 12.54 -29.64 32.51
C ARG A 157 11.77 -30.75 31.79
N ASP A 158 11.36 -31.77 32.54
CA ASP A 158 10.56 -32.91 32.07
C ASP A 158 9.08 -32.55 31.82
N GLU A 159 8.59 -31.44 32.37
CA GLU A 159 7.23 -30.93 32.15
C GLU A 159 7.13 -30.03 30.91
N ALA A 160 8.19 -29.27 30.60
CA ALA A 160 8.16 -28.21 29.59
C ALA A 160 7.79 -28.72 28.18
N ALA A 161 8.35 -29.85 27.76
CA ALA A 161 8.03 -30.45 26.46
C ALA A 161 6.55 -30.82 26.36
N GLY A 162 5.97 -31.45 27.39
CA GLY A 162 4.54 -31.82 27.41
C GLY A 162 3.58 -30.62 27.46
N VAL A 163 4.07 -29.42 27.76
CA VAL A 163 3.31 -28.17 27.73
C VAL A 163 3.33 -27.53 26.33
N PHE A 164 4.48 -27.54 25.66
CA PHE A 164 4.67 -26.88 24.35
C PHE A 164 4.41 -27.80 23.14
N PHE A 165 4.75 -29.09 23.23
CA PHE A 165 4.54 -30.09 22.17
C PHE A 165 3.18 -30.77 22.34
N ARG A 166 2.14 -29.94 22.28
CA ARG A 166 0.76 -30.40 22.32
C ARG A 166 0.18 -30.34 20.92
N ASP A 167 -0.44 -31.44 20.52
CA ASP A 167 -1.29 -31.46 19.34
C ASP A 167 -2.58 -30.68 19.65
N ILE A 168 -2.54 -29.38 19.34
CA ILE A 168 -3.67 -28.46 19.44
C ILE A 168 -3.97 -28.02 18.01
N ASP A 169 -4.80 -28.82 17.35
CA ASP A 169 -5.49 -28.45 16.13
C ASP A 169 -6.98 -28.73 16.31
N ALA A 170 -7.80 -27.71 16.07
CA ALA A 170 -9.23 -27.82 16.21
C ALA A 170 -9.84 -28.08 14.83
N GLU A 171 -10.69 -29.10 14.75
CA GLU A 171 -11.32 -29.51 13.50
C GLU A 171 -12.29 -28.43 12.97
N PHE A 172 -12.28 -28.24 11.65
CA PHE A 172 -13.31 -27.46 10.97
C PHE A 172 -14.60 -28.28 10.85
N ASP A 173 -15.47 -28.16 11.86
CA ASP A 173 -16.76 -28.86 11.94
C ASP A 173 -17.91 -27.90 12.32
N PRO A 174 -18.27 -26.94 11.43
CA PRO A 174 -19.42 -26.08 11.67
C PRO A 174 -20.72 -26.92 11.71
N PRO A 175 -21.67 -26.63 12.64
CA PRO A 175 -22.89 -27.42 12.79
C PRO A 175 -23.87 -27.19 11.63
N ILE A 176 -23.63 -27.86 10.51
CA ILE A 176 -24.37 -27.73 9.25
C ILE A 176 -25.00 -29.08 8.90
N GLU A 177 -26.32 -29.16 9.00
CA GLU A 177 -27.06 -30.34 8.55
C GLU A 177 -27.12 -30.39 7.00
N PRO A 178 -27.11 -31.57 6.36
CA PRO A 178 -27.20 -31.70 4.91
C PRO A 178 -28.40 -30.95 4.28
N GLY A 179 -29.55 -30.95 4.96
CA GLY A 179 -30.74 -30.21 4.51
C GLY A 179 -30.58 -28.68 4.55
N THR A 180 -29.71 -28.17 5.43
CA THR A 180 -29.38 -26.74 5.52
C THR A 180 -28.54 -26.31 4.33
N MET A 181 -27.54 -27.10 3.94
CA MET A 181 -26.71 -26.83 2.76
C MET A 181 -27.54 -26.82 1.47
N GLU A 182 -28.43 -27.80 1.28
CA GLU A 182 -29.34 -27.83 0.12
C GLU A 182 -30.31 -26.63 0.12
N ASN A 183 -30.77 -26.20 1.29
CA ASN A 183 -31.57 -25.00 1.44
C ASN A 183 -30.79 -23.74 1.01
N TRP A 184 -29.56 -23.58 1.47
CA TRP A 184 -28.70 -22.46 1.08
C TRP A 184 -28.42 -22.44 -0.42
N ARG A 185 -28.02 -23.55 -1.03
CA ARG A 185 -27.81 -23.67 -2.49
C ARG A 185 -29.04 -23.22 -3.27
N ARG A 186 -30.22 -23.74 -2.88
CA ARG A 186 -31.51 -23.36 -3.48
C ARG A 186 -31.83 -21.87 -3.32
N ARG A 187 -31.55 -21.26 -2.15
CA ARG A 187 -31.79 -19.83 -1.89
C ARG A 187 -30.80 -18.92 -2.61
N LEU A 188 -29.56 -19.38 -2.82
CA LEU A 188 -28.54 -18.68 -3.59
C LEU A 188 -28.69 -18.90 -5.11
N GLY A 189 -29.54 -19.83 -5.53
CA GLY A 189 -29.77 -20.15 -6.94
C GLY A 189 -28.67 -21.02 -7.58
N GLU A 190 -27.87 -21.71 -6.76
CA GLU A 190 -26.82 -22.61 -7.23
C GLU A 190 -27.38 -23.96 -7.70
N ARG A 191 -26.82 -24.52 -8.78
CA ARG A 191 -27.09 -25.92 -9.18
C ARG A 191 -26.24 -26.87 -8.33
N PRO A 192 -26.71 -28.12 -8.07
CA PRO A 192 -25.84 -29.16 -7.52
C PRO A 192 -24.63 -29.35 -8.46
N PRO A 193 -23.40 -29.40 -7.93
CA PRO A 193 -22.19 -29.45 -8.75
C PRO A 193 -22.12 -30.76 -9.53
N GLU A 194 -21.63 -30.73 -10.77
CA GLU A 194 -20.91 -31.89 -11.32
C GLU A 194 -19.59 -32.01 -10.53
N THR A 195 -18.98 -33.18 -10.38
CA THR A 195 -17.79 -33.41 -9.51
C THR A 195 -16.46 -33.23 -10.23
N VAL A 196 -15.55 -32.35 -9.77
CA VAL A 196 -14.13 -32.33 -10.23
C VAL A 196 -13.26 -32.43 -9.02
N THR A 197 -12.72 -33.63 -8.87
CA THR A 197 -11.52 -33.86 -8.10
C THR A 197 -10.39 -33.05 -8.75
N ALA A 198 -9.91 -32.01 -8.09
CA ALA A 198 -8.58 -31.50 -8.37
C ALA A 198 -7.58 -32.61 -8.02
N ASP A 199 -6.58 -32.85 -8.87
CA ASP A 199 -5.50 -33.78 -8.53
C ASP A 199 -4.55 -33.10 -7.53
N LEU A 200 -4.88 -33.24 -6.24
CA LEU A 200 -4.15 -32.64 -5.12
C LEU A 200 -2.76 -33.24 -4.96
N ARG A 201 -2.61 -34.51 -5.36
CA ARG A 201 -1.35 -35.24 -5.27
C ARG A 201 -0.28 -34.58 -6.13
N GLU A 202 -0.64 -34.05 -7.30
CA GLU A 202 0.30 -33.36 -8.17
C GLU A 202 0.94 -32.14 -7.49
N GLN A 203 0.19 -31.37 -6.68
CA GLN A 203 0.74 -30.22 -5.96
C GLN A 203 1.56 -30.62 -4.74
N GLU A 204 1.12 -31.65 -4.02
CA GLU A 204 1.86 -32.20 -2.89
C GLU A 204 3.20 -32.80 -3.35
N ASP A 205 3.18 -33.59 -4.43
CA ASP A 205 4.38 -34.16 -5.07
C ASP A 205 5.34 -33.04 -5.50
N ARG A 206 4.80 -31.92 -6.02
CA ARG A 206 5.61 -30.74 -6.40
C ARG A 206 6.26 -30.07 -5.20
N VAL A 207 5.53 -29.90 -4.09
CA VAL A 207 6.05 -29.33 -2.84
C VAL A 207 7.16 -30.22 -2.29
N VAL A 208 6.91 -31.53 -2.21
CA VAL A 208 7.88 -32.53 -1.72
C VAL A 208 9.14 -32.56 -2.58
N ALA A 209 9.00 -32.62 -3.91
CA ALA A 209 10.14 -32.62 -4.82
C ALA A 209 10.99 -31.34 -4.69
N THR A 210 10.35 -30.19 -4.51
CA THR A 210 11.04 -28.91 -4.34
C THR A 210 11.74 -28.82 -2.98
N ARG A 211 11.08 -29.29 -1.91
CA ARG A 211 11.64 -29.40 -0.56
C ARG A 211 12.92 -30.22 -0.58
N ASP A 212 12.86 -31.41 -1.16
CA ASP A 212 14.00 -32.34 -1.19
C ASP A 212 15.15 -31.78 -2.04
N GLY A 213 14.83 -31.12 -3.16
CA GLY A 213 15.81 -30.41 -3.99
C GLY A 213 16.52 -29.27 -3.25
N LEU A 214 15.77 -28.42 -2.54
CA LEU A 214 16.34 -27.33 -1.74
C LEU A 214 17.15 -27.84 -0.56
N ALA A 215 16.67 -28.86 0.17
CA ALA A 215 17.42 -29.50 1.25
C ALA A 215 18.77 -30.04 0.77
N GLY A 216 18.80 -30.70 -0.40
CA GLY A 216 20.05 -31.17 -1.00
C GLY A 216 21.02 -30.03 -1.37
N LEU A 217 20.51 -28.89 -1.85
CA LEU A 217 21.35 -27.72 -2.16
C LEU A 217 21.91 -27.06 -0.90
N ILE A 218 21.09 -26.95 0.15
CA ILE A 218 21.52 -26.46 1.47
C ILE A 218 22.68 -27.31 2.00
N GLU A 219 22.57 -28.63 1.92
CA GLU A 219 23.64 -29.54 2.36
C GLU A 219 24.94 -29.35 1.56
N GLN A 220 24.84 -29.14 0.25
CA GLN A 220 26.00 -28.89 -0.63
C GLN A 220 26.74 -27.59 -0.29
N GLN A 221 26.04 -26.57 0.22
CA GLN A 221 26.67 -25.32 0.65
C GLN A 221 27.50 -25.47 1.93
N GLY A 222 27.45 -26.64 2.59
CA GLY A 222 28.28 -26.94 3.76
C GLY A 222 27.99 -26.06 4.97
N VAL A 223 26.78 -25.49 5.06
CA VAL A 223 26.39 -24.64 6.19
C VAL A 223 26.35 -25.48 7.47
N PRO A 224 27.04 -25.05 8.56
CA PRO A 224 26.99 -25.76 9.83
C PRO A 224 25.54 -25.90 10.31
N ARG A 225 25.11 -27.13 10.64
CA ARG A 225 23.76 -27.45 11.15
C ARG A 225 23.52 -27.00 12.60
N ASP A 226 24.09 -25.86 13.01
CA ASP A 226 23.88 -25.29 14.34
C ASP A 226 22.49 -24.63 14.49
N TRP A 227 21.60 -24.78 13.51
CA TRP A 227 20.18 -24.35 13.52
C TRP A 227 19.35 -24.93 14.69
N SER A 228 19.93 -25.77 15.54
CA SER A 228 19.21 -26.69 16.43
C SER A 228 19.75 -26.79 17.85
N ARG A 229 20.43 -25.76 18.39
CA ARG A 229 20.63 -25.69 19.85
C ARG A 229 19.38 -25.18 20.52
N TYR A 230 18.30 -25.97 20.50
CA TYR A 230 17.15 -25.66 21.32
C TYR A 230 17.42 -26.07 22.78
N ASP A 231 17.09 -25.19 23.72
CA ASP A 231 17.20 -25.44 25.16
C ASP A 231 15.86 -25.92 25.68
N ASP A 232 15.82 -27.18 26.13
CA ASP A 232 14.63 -27.83 26.68
C ASP A 232 14.26 -27.33 28.10
N ARG A 233 15.04 -26.42 28.67
CA ARG A 233 14.70 -25.76 29.95
C ARG A 233 13.71 -24.62 29.71
N ALA A 234 12.59 -24.67 30.42
CA ALA A 234 11.67 -23.55 30.49
C ALA A 234 12.32 -22.32 31.12
N TYR A 235 12.12 -21.17 30.49
CA TYR A 235 12.54 -19.86 30.99
C TYR A 235 11.34 -19.01 31.38
N GLY A 236 11.37 -18.39 32.55
CA GLY A 236 10.29 -17.56 33.06
C GLY A 236 9.30 -18.32 33.95
N ARG A 237 8.50 -17.56 34.70
CA ARG A 237 7.45 -18.08 35.59
C ARG A 237 6.18 -18.37 34.80
N VAL A 238 5.37 -19.29 35.30
CA VAL A 238 4.06 -19.59 34.68
C VAL A 238 3.05 -18.50 35.08
N PRO A 239 2.48 -17.74 34.13
CA PRO A 239 1.39 -16.82 34.41
C PRO A 239 0.08 -17.61 34.63
N VAL A 240 -0.64 -17.25 35.69
CA VAL A 240 -1.93 -17.83 36.09
C VAL A 240 -2.92 -16.72 36.42
N VAL A 241 -4.22 -17.01 36.40
CA VAL A 241 -5.26 -16.01 36.69
C VAL A 241 -5.76 -16.19 38.11
N ARG A 242 -5.63 -15.13 38.92
CA ARG A 242 -6.27 -15.01 40.24
C ARG A 242 -7.62 -14.34 40.05
N PHE A 243 -8.68 -14.93 40.58
CA PHE A 243 -10.02 -14.33 40.52
C PHE A 243 -10.82 -14.58 41.81
N GLN A 244 -11.88 -13.80 42.01
CA GLN A 244 -12.77 -13.92 43.16
C GLN A 244 -14.17 -14.40 42.74
N GLU A 245 -14.72 -15.37 43.46
CA GLU A 245 -16.12 -15.76 43.35
C GLU A 245 -17.04 -14.82 44.16
N ALA A 246 -18.36 -14.91 43.90
CA ALA A 246 -19.35 -14.05 44.53
C ALA A 246 -19.42 -14.18 46.07
N ASP A 247 -18.94 -15.29 46.63
CA ASP A 247 -18.83 -15.53 48.08
C ASP A 247 -17.53 -14.98 48.70
N GLY A 248 -16.66 -14.35 47.90
CA GLY A 248 -15.36 -13.82 48.31
C GLY A 248 -14.23 -14.83 48.30
N GLN A 249 -14.45 -16.08 47.85
CA GLN A 249 -13.39 -17.06 47.72
C GLN A 249 -12.41 -16.68 46.60
N VAL A 250 -11.12 -16.63 46.92
CA VAL A 250 -10.04 -16.43 45.95
C VAL A 250 -9.66 -17.77 45.32
N LEU A 251 -9.69 -17.83 43.99
CA LEU A 251 -9.37 -19.00 43.18
C LEU A 251 -8.28 -18.67 42.15
N TYR A 252 -7.61 -19.72 41.67
CA TYR A 252 -6.56 -19.64 40.67
C TYR A 252 -6.85 -20.58 39.51
N ALA A 253 -6.68 -20.08 38.29
CA ALA A 253 -6.84 -20.85 37.06
C ALA A 253 -5.54 -20.81 36.25
N ASP A 254 -4.99 -21.98 35.94
CA ASP A 254 -3.76 -22.14 35.14
C ASP A 254 -4.16 -22.38 33.66
N PRO A 255 -3.82 -21.47 32.73
CA PRO A 255 -4.11 -21.60 31.31
C PRO A 255 -3.00 -22.32 30.52
N VAL A 256 -1.93 -22.79 31.18
CA VAL A 256 -0.73 -23.32 30.54
C VAL A 256 -0.62 -24.83 30.76
N ARG A 257 -0.67 -25.29 32.02
CA ARG A 257 -0.39 -26.70 32.35
C ARG A 257 -1.55 -27.63 31.97
N PRO A 258 -1.30 -28.70 31.19
CA PRO A 258 -2.29 -29.72 30.89
C PRO A 258 -2.93 -30.30 32.16
N GLY A 259 -4.24 -30.50 32.14
CA GLY A 259 -4.99 -31.10 33.25
C GLY A 259 -5.15 -30.23 34.51
N ALA A 260 -4.54 -29.04 34.58
CA ALA A 260 -4.69 -28.15 35.73
C ALA A 260 -6.14 -27.62 35.82
N GLY A 261 -6.83 -27.88 36.94
CA GLY A 261 -8.16 -27.33 37.21
C GLY A 261 -8.10 -26.00 37.97
N ILE A 262 -9.27 -25.42 38.27
CA ILE A 262 -9.38 -24.30 39.20
C ILE A 262 -9.03 -24.78 40.61
N ALA A 263 -8.17 -24.04 41.30
CA ALA A 263 -7.70 -24.40 42.64
C ALA A 263 -7.77 -23.21 43.61
N ALA A 264 -8.06 -23.49 44.89
CA ALA A 264 -8.01 -22.49 45.97
C ALA A 264 -6.57 -22.16 46.41
N THR A 265 -5.62 -23.04 46.11
CA THR A 265 -4.20 -22.89 46.43
C THR A 265 -3.35 -23.39 45.29
N VAL A 266 -2.33 -22.60 44.93
CA VAL A 266 -1.28 -22.97 43.98
C VAL A 266 0.08 -22.77 44.63
N GLY A 267 1.18 -23.05 43.90
CA GLY A 267 2.53 -22.76 44.37
C GLY A 267 2.74 -21.27 44.71
N ARG A 268 3.91 -20.91 45.23
CA ARG A 268 4.22 -19.52 45.64
C ARG A 268 3.82 -18.51 44.55
N ILE A 269 2.98 -17.55 44.94
CA ILE A 269 2.49 -16.48 44.06
C ILE A 269 3.44 -15.29 44.07
N HIS A 270 3.58 -14.69 42.90
CA HIS A 270 4.30 -13.46 42.63
C HIS A 270 3.37 -12.49 41.88
N GLU A 271 3.56 -11.19 42.09
CA GLU A 271 2.94 -10.20 41.21
C GLU A 271 3.44 -10.43 39.78
N ALA A 272 2.52 -10.29 38.81
CA ALA A 272 2.89 -10.51 37.42
C ALA A 272 3.77 -9.37 36.92
N SER A 273 4.82 -9.74 36.19
CA SER A 273 5.70 -8.76 35.56
C SER A 273 4.92 -7.95 34.50
N PRO A 274 5.30 -6.70 34.20
CA PRO A 274 4.69 -5.93 33.12
C PRO A 274 4.76 -6.68 31.79
N GLN A 275 3.76 -6.52 30.92
CA GLN A 275 3.79 -7.11 29.59
C GLN A 275 4.91 -6.48 28.76
N GLU A 276 5.66 -7.31 28.02
CA GLU A 276 6.80 -6.87 27.20
C GLU A 276 6.70 -7.46 25.79
N GLY A 277 7.04 -6.66 24.78
CA GLY A 277 7.35 -7.18 23.44
C GLY A 277 6.21 -7.23 22.42
N ILE A 278 5.08 -6.54 22.65
CA ILE A 278 4.05 -6.37 21.60
C ILE A 278 4.69 -5.78 20.34
N LEU A 279 4.51 -6.44 19.20
CA LEU A 279 5.22 -6.10 17.98
C LEU A 279 4.75 -4.74 17.44
N PRO A 280 5.65 -3.78 17.18
CA PRO A 280 5.32 -2.56 16.49
C PRO A 280 5.18 -2.81 14.99
N VAL A 281 4.22 -2.12 14.36
CA VAL A 281 3.96 -2.14 12.92
C VAL A 281 4.01 -0.70 12.40
N ASP A 282 4.91 -0.43 11.46
CA ASP A 282 5.10 0.88 10.83
C ASP A 282 4.88 0.74 9.33
N VAL A 283 3.96 1.51 8.77
CA VAL A 283 3.70 1.54 7.33
C VAL A 283 3.93 2.96 6.86
N SER A 284 4.81 3.14 5.88
CA SER A 284 5.13 4.45 5.32
C SER A 284 5.08 4.45 3.80
N LEU A 285 4.73 5.62 3.27
CA LEU A 285 4.73 5.91 1.84
C LEU A 285 5.72 7.03 1.56
N ALA A 286 6.50 6.85 0.52
CA ALA A 286 7.36 7.87 -0.03
C ALA A 286 7.23 7.90 -1.56
N PHE A 287 7.61 9.01 -2.18
CA PHE A 287 7.83 9.05 -3.62
C PHE A 287 9.25 9.52 -3.93
N THR A 288 9.65 9.29 -5.18
CA THR A 288 10.83 9.91 -5.80
C THR A 288 10.38 10.68 -7.04
N THR A 289 11.18 11.64 -7.52
CA THR A 289 10.91 12.40 -8.75
C THR A 289 11.89 11.99 -9.84
N MET A 290 11.59 12.28 -11.11
CA MET A 290 12.53 12.01 -12.20
C MET A 290 13.83 12.83 -12.07
N ASP A 291 13.76 14.03 -11.48
CA ASP A 291 14.95 14.88 -11.29
C ASP A 291 15.82 14.36 -10.13
N GLU A 292 15.21 13.72 -9.12
CA GLU A 292 15.86 13.16 -7.93
C GLU A 292 15.37 11.73 -7.63
N PRO A 293 15.68 10.73 -8.49
CA PRO A 293 15.14 9.37 -8.38
C PRO A 293 15.65 8.60 -7.15
N ASP A 294 16.75 9.06 -6.54
CA ASP A 294 17.37 8.48 -5.34
C ASP A 294 16.93 9.17 -4.04
N SER A 295 16.16 10.27 -4.12
CA SER A 295 15.73 11.08 -2.97
C SER A 295 14.30 10.73 -2.59
N LEU A 296 14.12 10.11 -1.41
CA LEU A 296 12.81 9.71 -0.92
C LEU A 296 12.12 10.86 -0.17
N VAL A 297 10.93 11.23 -0.63
CA VAL A 297 10.06 12.21 0.03
C VAL A 297 8.92 11.47 0.72
N GLN A 298 8.94 11.39 2.05
CA GLN A 298 7.89 10.72 2.83
C GLN A 298 6.57 11.52 2.80
N ILE A 299 5.49 10.87 2.36
CA ILE A 299 4.15 11.47 2.21
C ILE A 299 3.12 10.93 3.20
N ALA A 300 3.28 9.72 3.75
CA ALA A 300 2.42 9.19 4.81
C ALA A 300 3.19 8.24 5.73
N ARG A 301 2.78 8.14 7.00
CA ARG A 301 3.33 7.18 7.95
C ARG A 301 2.30 6.84 9.03
N GLY A 302 1.98 5.57 9.19
CA GLY A 302 1.12 5.05 10.24
C GLY A 302 1.89 4.13 11.17
N GLN A 303 1.60 4.23 12.46
CA GLN A 303 2.27 3.46 13.52
C GLN A 303 1.23 2.79 14.39
N TRP A 304 1.33 1.48 14.49
CA TRP A 304 0.40 0.61 15.19
C TRP A 304 1.15 -0.48 15.94
N THR A 305 0.41 -1.25 16.71
CA THR A 305 0.86 -2.53 17.25
C THR A 305 0.22 -3.69 16.48
N ALA A 306 0.77 -4.89 16.62
CA ALA A 306 0.13 -6.11 16.13
C ALA A 306 -1.33 -6.26 16.62
N GLU A 307 -1.64 -5.85 17.85
CA GLU A 307 -3.01 -5.91 18.39
C GLU A 307 -3.96 -4.97 17.66
N ASP A 308 -3.46 -3.88 17.07
CA ASP A 308 -4.28 -2.95 16.30
C ASP A 308 -4.61 -3.49 14.90
N VAL A 309 -3.72 -4.30 14.28
CA VAL A 309 -3.78 -4.64 12.84
C VAL A 309 -3.99 -6.12 12.50
N CYS A 310 -3.67 -7.10 13.37
CA CYS A 310 -3.87 -8.52 13.04
C CYS A 310 -5.35 -8.84 12.76
N GLY A 311 -5.67 -9.54 11.68
CA GLY A 311 -7.07 -9.81 11.29
C GLY A 311 -7.83 -8.61 10.75
N ARG A 312 -7.14 -7.49 10.57
CA ARG A 312 -7.65 -6.28 9.94
C ARG A 312 -6.81 -6.00 8.70
N GLN A 313 -7.29 -5.11 7.84
CA GLN A 313 -6.54 -4.69 6.66
C GLN A 313 -6.11 -3.24 6.79
N VAL A 314 -4.85 -2.95 6.49
CA VAL A 314 -4.39 -1.57 6.31
C VAL A 314 -4.59 -1.23 4.84
N LYS A 315 -5.59 -0.41 4.56
CA LYS A 315 -5.83 0.16 3.23
C LYS A 315 -4.89 1.33 3.01
N VAL A 316 -4.22 1.31 1.88
CA VAL A 316 -3.44 2.41 1.34
C VAL A 316 -4.26 3.04 0.21
N GLY A 317 -4.50 4.33 0.26
CA GLY A 317 -5.28 5.01 -0.78
C GLY A 317 -4.87 6.45 -0.98
N PHE A 318 -5.30 7.01 -2.10
CA PHE A 318 -4.99 8.38 -2.50
C PHE A 318 -6.28 9.12 -2.83
N LYS A 319 -6.65 10.07 -1.98
CA LYS A 319 -7.86 10.87 -2.15
C LYS A 319 -7.56 12.06 -3.07
N PRO A 320 -8.24 12.22 -4.22
CA PRO A 320 -8.12 13.42 -5.03
C PRO A 320 -8.49 14.68 -4.24
N ALA A 321 -7.84 15.82 -4.52
CA ALA A 321 -8.12 17.08 -3.82
C ALA A 321 -9.53 17.65 -4.13
N GLN A 322 -10.09 17.32 -5.30
CA GLN A 322 -11.41 17.78 -5.74
C GLN A 322 -12.54 17.05 -5.00
N GLY A 323 -13.68 17.72 -4.82
CA GLY A 323 -14.89 17.08 -4.29
C GLY A 323 -15.50 16.08 -5.27
N MET A 324 -16.37 15.17 -4.81
CA MET A 324 -17.05 14.15 -5.62
C MET A 324 -17.65 14.68 -6.93
N ALA A 325 -18.48 15.73 -6.83
CA ALA A 325 -19.21 16.25 -7.99
C ALA A 325 -18.26 16.84 -9.05
N GLU A 326 -17.17 17.46 -8.61
CA GLU A 326 -16.10 17.95 -9.50
C GLU A 326 -15.32 16.78 -10.10
N LEU A 327 -14.95 15.80 -9.28
CA LEU A 327 -14.26 14.59 -9.69
C LEU A 327 -15.04 13.83 -10.79
N LEU A 328 -16.36 13.65 -10.64
CA LEU A 328 -17.24 13.05 -11.66
C LEU A 328 -17.38 13.89 -12.92
N ALA A 329 -17.06 15.18 -12.88
CA ALA A 329 -17.08 16.06 -14.04
C ALA A 329 -15.69 16.21 -14.70
N SER A 330 -14.62 15.90 -13.96
CA SER A 330 -13.22 16.05 -14.36
C SER A 330 -12.73 14.91 -15.23
N ARG A 331 -11.70 15.16 -16.05
CA ARG A 331 -11.01 14.10 -16.78
C ARG A 331 -10.06 13.38 -15.83
N VAL A 332 -9.91 12.06 -15.98
CA VAL A 332 -8.97 11.29 -15.15
C VAL A 332 -7.53 11.81 -15.29
N GLY A 333 -7.11 12.21 -16.49
CA GLY A 333 -5.80 12.83 -16.72
C GLY A 333 -5.61 14.22 -16.11
N ASP A 334 -6.70 14.88 -15.68
CA ASP A 334 -6.66 16.18 -15.00
C ASP A 334 -6.52 16.02 -13.47
N LEU A 335 -6.60 14.79 -12.95
CA LEU A 335 -6.38 14.49 -11.55
C LEU A 335 -4.88 14.51 -11.25
N ARG A 336 -4.41 15.62 -10.69
CA ARG A 336 -3.00 15.87 -10.44
C ARG A 336 -2.62 16.03 -8.98
N ILE A 337 -3.59 16.15 -8.08
CA ILE A 337 -3.37 16.45 -6.66
C ILE A 337 -4.07 15.42 -5.80
N PHE A 338 -3.32 14.77 -4.93
CA PHE A 338 -3.78 13.64 -4.13
C PHE A 338 -3.33 13.77 -2.67
N THR A 339 -4.18 13.32 -1.75
CA THR A 339 -3.84 13.17 -0.33
C THR A 339 -3.80 11.68 -0.01
N PRO A 340 -2.62 11.11 0.30
CA PRO A 340 -2.51 9.72 0.69
C PRO A 340 -3.15 9.53 2.05
N PHE A 341 -3.73 8.36 2.28
CA PHE A 341 -4.22 7.96 3.58
C PHE A 341 -3.91 6.49 3.84
N LEU A 342 -3.75 6.16 5.10
CA LEU A 342 -3.66 4.79 5.61
C LEU A 342 -4.84 4.58 6.55
N SER A 343 -5.64 3.55 6.32
CA SER A 343 -6.82 3.28 7.15
C SER A 343 -6.97 1.81 7.52
N ILE A 344 -7.32 1.53 8.77
CA ILE A 344 -7.61 0.18 9.26
C ILE A 344 -9.06 -0.17 8.93
N GLN A 345 -9.24 -1.32 8.28
CA GLN A 345 -10.52 -1.96 8.04
C GLN A 345 -10.69 -3.13 9.01
N SER A 346 -11.63 -3.01 9.95
CA SER A 346 -12.00 -4.07 10.89
C SER A 346 -12.97 -5.07 10.24
N LEU A 347 -12.56 -6.33 10.08
CA LEU A 347 -13.46 -7.44 9.69
C LEU A 347 -13.90 -8.29 10.90
N ASP A 348 -13.25 -8.08 12.04
CA ASP A 348 -13.49 -8.76 13.31
C ASP A 348 -14.72 -8.22 14.08
N GLY A 349 -15.34 -7.15 13.57
CA GLY A 349 -16.51 -6.51 14.19
C GLY A 349 -16.18 -5.67 15.44
N GLU A 350 -14.89 -5.50 15.78
CA GLU A 350 -14.46 -4.65 16.88
C GLU A 350 -14.08 -3.25 16.39
N ASP A 351 -14.61 -2.23 17.07
CA ASP A 351 -14.29 -0.84 16.79
C ASP A 351 -12.84 -0.50 17.17
N ILE A 352 -12.20 0.33 16.36
CA ILE A 352 -10.90 0.93 16.64
C ILE A 352 -11.09 2.43 16.90
N ALA A 353 -10.34 2.97 17.87
CA ALA A 353 -10.35 4.40 18.15
C ALA A 353 -10.00 5.19 16.88
N ILE A 354 -10.78 6.23 16.57
CA ILE A 354 -10.69 7.00 15.31
C ILE A 354 -9.26 7.51 15.06
N GLU A 355 -8.59 7.97 16.12
CA GLU A 355 -7.21 8.48 16.07
C GLU A 355 -6.18 7.44 15.62
N LYS A 356 -6.44 6.15 15.87
CA LYS A 356 -5.64 5.03 15.38
C LYS A 356 -6.14 4.48 14.05
N ALA A 357 -7.43 4.65 13.75
CA ALA A 357 -8.07 4.04 12.60
C ALA A 357 -7.59 4.62 11.27
N VAL A 358 -7.26 5.91 11.22
CA VAL A 358 -6.94 6.61 9.98
C VAL A 358 -5.77 7.57 10.17
N VAL A 359 -4.82 7.52 9.23
CA VAL A 359 -3.71 8.45 9.11
C VAL A 359 -3.80 9.16 7.77
N MET A 360 -4.02 10.48 7.82
CA MET A 360 -3.96 11.33 6.63
C MET A 360 -2.51 11.77 6.41
N GLY A 361 -2.00 11.57 5.20
CA GLY A 361 -0.67 12.02 4.81
C GLY A 361 -0.65 13.45 4.27
N LYS A 362 0.51 13.86 3.78
CA LYS A 362 0.72 15.15 3.12
C LYS A 362 0.16 15.10 1.72
N THR A 363 -0.64 16.09 1.35
CA THR A 363 -1.13 16.23 -0.02
C THR A 363 0.07 16.42 -0.96
N PHE A 364 0.04 15.80 -2.13
CA PHE A 364 1.11 15.92 -3.13
C PHE A 364 0.53 16.07 -4.53
N THR A 365 1.38 16.52 -5.46
CA THR A 365 1.06 16.59 -6.87
C THR A 365 1.82 15.52 -7.66
N LEU A 366 1.30 15.09 -8.80
CA LEU A 366 2.03 14.19 -9.71
C LEU A 366 3.33 14.81 -10.25
N SER A 367 3.54 16.11 -10.07
CA SER A 367 4.78 16.81 -10.39
C SER A 367 5.81 16.81 -9.25
N GLY A 368 5.53 16.14 -8.12
CA GLY A 368 6.45 16.02 -7.00
C GLY A 368 6.37 17.13 -5.95
N ASP A 369 5.41 18.05 -6.06
CA ASP A 369 5.19 19.05 -5.00
C ASP A 369 4.42 18.45 -3.82
N VAL A 370 4.76 18.87 -2.60
CA VAL A 370 4.11 18.46 -1.35
C VAL A 370 3.46 19.66 -0.68
N LEU A 371 2.16 19.58 -0.41
CA LEU A 371 1.42 20.51 0.42
C LEU A 371 1.25 19.93 1.83
N SER A 372 1.58 20.72 2.84
CA SER A 372 1.35 20.41 4.25
C SER A 372 0.77 21.59 4.99
N VAL A 373 0.19 21.33 6.16
CA VAL A 373 -0.27 22.36 7.09
C VAL A 373 0.61 22.24 8.32
N ASP A 374 1.20 23.34 8.78
CA ASP A 374 1.98 23.35 10.01
C ASP A 374 1.10 23.40 11.27
N ASP A 375 1.70 23.26 12.46
CA ASP A 375 0.98 23.27 13.74
C ASP A 375 0.24 24.61 14.01
N GLY A 376 0.63 25.68 13.33
CA GLY A 376 -0.02 27.00 13.37
C GLY A 376 -1.19 27.15 12.40
N GLY A 377 -1.46 26.14 11.58
CA GLY A 377 -2.50 26.16 10.55
C GLY A 377 -2.08 26.84 9.24
N ALA A 378 -0.80 27.20 9.07
CA ALA A 378 -0.29 27.78 7.84
C ALA A 378 0.00 26.67 6.81
N VAL A 379 -0.40 26.92 5.56
CA VAL A 379 -0.15 26.00 4.46
C VAL A 379 1.26 26.22 3.94
N THR A 380 2.01 25.13 3.79
CA THR A 380 3.34 25.10 3.20
C THR A 380 3.35 24.28 1.90
N LEU A 381 4.06 24.74 0.89
CA LEU A 381 4.38 24.03 -0.35
C LEU A 381 5.88 23.71 -0.35
N ASN A 382 6.24 22.43 -0.40
CA ASN A 382 7.62 21.94 -0.32
C ASN A 382 8.38 22.46 0.91
N GLY A 383 7.68 22.61 2.05
CA GLY A 383 8.24 23.11 3.30
C GLY A 383 8.26 24.64 3.45
N GLU A 384 7.82 25.38 2.43
CA GLU A 384 7.82 26.84 2.39
C GLU A 384 6.39 27.41 2.48
N GLY A 385 6.17 28.56 3.12
CA GLY A 385 4.83 29.16 3.21
C GLY A 385 4.18 29.38 1.83
N ALA A 386 3.02 28.75 1.60
CA ALA A 386 2.27 28.82 0.34
C ALA A 386 1.22 29.95 0.32
N GLY A 387 0.93 30.51 1.48
CA GLY A 387 -0.09 31.55 1.65
C GLY A 387 -1.52 31.04 1.60
N PRO A 388 -2.50 31.90 1.94
CA PRO A 388 -3.91 31.55 1.81
C PRO A 388 -4.30 31.32 0.34
N VAL A 389 -5.20 30.35 0.10
CA VAL A 389 -5.85 30.18 -1.21
C VAL A 389 -6.80 31.34 -1.50
N ALA A 390 -7.41 31.93 -0.47
CA ALA A 390 -8.32 33.05 -0.62
C ALA A 390 -7.61 34.31 -1.16
N ALA A 391 -8.32 35.07 -2.00
CA ALA A 391 -7.85 36.34 -2.54
C ALA A 391 -7.36 37.27 -1.40
N SER A 392 -6.23 37.95 -1.62
CA SER A 392 -5.62 38.84 -0.63
C SER A 392 -6.39 40.15 -0.47
N GLY A 393 -7.21 40.51 -1.46
CA GLY A 393 -7.83 41.83 -1.57
C GLY A 393 -6.87 42.92 -2.06
N ARG A 394 -5.62 42.58 -2.39
CA ARG A 394 -4.59 43.53 -2.87
C ARG A 394 -4.55 43.67 -4.39
N ALA A 395 -5.27 42.82 -5.12
CA ALA A 395 -5.33 42.85 -6.58
C ALA A 395 -5.72 44.22 -7.17
N GLY A 396 -6.53 45.02 -6.44
CA GLY A 396 -6.93 46.37 -6.87
C GLY A 396 -5.79 47.40 -6.91
N GLY A 397 -4.62 47.11 -6.32
CA GLY A 397 -3.43 47.97 -6.40
C GLY A 397 -2.59 47.75 -7.66
N VAL A 398 -2.89 46.71 -8.44
CA VAL A 398 -2.15 46.38 -9.66
C VAL A 398 -2.68 47.22 -10.83
N THR A 399 -1.77 47.88 -11.54
CA THR A 399 -2.06 48.78 -12.67
C THR A 399 -1.63 48.19 -14.00
N SER A 400 -0.54 47.40 -14.01
CA SER A 400 -0.08 46.66 -15.19
C SER A 400 0.48 45.30 -14.79
N MET A 401 0.66 44.41 -15.76
CA MET A 401 1.18 43.07 -15.53
C MET A 401 1.98 42.59 -16.73
N ASP A 402 3.23 42.18 -16.50
CA ASP A 402 4.05 41.48 -17.49
C ASP A 402 3.98 39.97 -17.24
N ILE A 403 3.90 39.19 -18.32
CA ILE A 403 3.82 37.73 -18.25
C ILE A 403 4.85 37.12 -19.18
N LYS A 404 5.55 36.10 -18.68
CA LYS A 404 6.39 35.21 -19.47
C LYS A 404 5.96 33.76 -19.26
N VAL A 405 5.83 33.01 -20.35
CA VAL A 405 5.54 31.57 -20.31
C VAL A 405 6.84 30.80 -20.41
N ASP A 406 6.99 29.81 -19.54
CA ASP A 406 8.00 28.78 -19.62
C ASP A 406 7.31 27.44 -19.94
N ALA A 407 7.51 26.99 -21.17
CA ALA A 407 6.96 25.76 -21.75
C ALA A 407 8.03 24.67 -21.91
N THR A 408 9.19 24.81 -21.27
CA THR A 408 10.34 23.89 -21.46
C THR A 408 10.04 22.45 -21.03
N ARG A 409 9.04 22.25 -20.18
CA ARG A 409 8.55 20.95 -19.66
C ARG A 409 7.10 20.65 -20.08
N TYR A 410 6.66 21.17 -21.23
CA TYR A 410 5.30 20.95 -21.75
C TYR A 410 4.89 19.46 -21.68
N PRO A 411 3.67 19.12 -21.21
CA PRO A 411 2.51 19.98 -20.92
C PRO A 411 2.48 20.63 -19.52
N ASP A 412 3.52 20.48 -18.70
CA ASP A 412 3.62 21.18 -17.42
C ASP A 412 4.19 22.58 -17.63
N MET A 413 3.35 23.58 -17.37
CA MET A 413 3.60 24.98 -17.70
C MET A 413 3.95 25.78 -16.46
N ARG A 414 4.85 26.75 -16.63
CA ARG A 414 5.15 27.76 -15.62
C ARG A 414 4.92 29.16 -16.18
N LEU A 415 4.22 30.00 -15.42
CA LEU A 415 4.00 31.41 -15.73
C LEU A 415 4.78 32.26 -14.73
N LEU A 416 5.62 33.15 -15.25
CA LEU A 416 6.30 34.18 -14.48
C LEU A 416 5.51 35.47 -14.65
N VAL A 417 5.06 36.04 -13.53
CA VAL A 417 4.12 37.17 -13.52
C VAL A 417 4.71 38.32 -12.69
N TRP A 418 4.81 39.51 -13.29
CA TRP A 418 5.23 40.75 -12.62
C TRP A 418 4.07 41.74 -12.54
N PRO A 419 3.21 41.66 -11.50
CA PRO A 419 2.12 42.60 -11.31
C PRO A 419 2.66 43.92 -10.75
N ARG A 420 2.55 45.03 -11.48
CA ARG A 420 3.12 46.32 -11.11
C ARG A 420 2.06 47.33 -10.69
N ASP A 421 2.39 48.15 -9.69
CA ASP A 421 1.60 49.31 -9.29
C ASP A 421 1.81 50.50 -10.24
N ALA A 422 1.18 51.64 -9.93
CA ALA A 422 1.29 52.86 -10.72
C ALA A 422 2.72 53.46 -10.74
N ASP A 423 3.56 53.11 -9.76
CA ASP A 423 4.96 53.54 -9.67
C ASP A 423 5.91 52.55 -10.40
N GLY A 424 5.37 51.49 -11.00
CA GLY A 424 6.13 50.45 -11.70
C GLY A 424 6.77 49.41 -10.77
N ARG A 425 6.48 49.45 -9.47
CA ARG A 425 6.98 48.47 -8.49
C ARG A 425 6.08 47.25 -8.46
N VAL A 426 6.67 46.08 -8.27
CA VAL A 426 5.87 44.85 -8.16
C VAL A 426 5.09 44.84 -6.85
N VAL A 427 3.79 44.51 -6.93
CA VAL A 427 2.88 44.46 -5.79
C VAL A 427 3.08 43.17 -5.00
N ASP A 428 3.34 43.31 -3.70
CA ASP A 428 3.59 42.19 -2.77
C ASP A 428 2.36 41.66 -2.03
N GLY A 429 2.48 40.40 -1.58
CA GLY A 429 1.50 39.72 -0.75
C GLY A 429 0.20 39.36 -1.47
N LEU A 430 0.26 39.14 -2.78
CA LEU A 430 -0.80 38.49 -3.55
C LEU A 430 -0.87 37.00 -3.22
N ASN A 431 -2.08 36.46 -3.26
CA ASN A 431 -2.42 35.07 -2.94
C ASN A 431 -2.86 34.31 -4.19
N SER A 432 -2.90 32.97 -4.10
CA SER A 432 -3.24 32.13 -5.27
C SER A 432 -4.60 32.46 -5.88
N GLY A 433 -5.59 32.84 -5.06
CA GLY A 433 -6.94 33.21 -5.50
C GLY A 433 -7.07 34.62 -6.09
N ASP A 434 -6.01 35.43 -6.10
CA ASP A 434 -5.98 36.71 -6.83
C ASP A 434 -5.76 36.51 -8.34
N PHE A 435 -5.23 35.35 -8.73
CA PHE A 435 -4.93 34.99 -10.11
C PHE A 435 -6.00 34.05 -10.66
N ALA A 436 -6.39 34.24 -11.93
CA ALA A 436 -7.08 33.23 -12.70
C ALA A 436 -6.35 32.98 -14.02
N VAL A 437 -6.07 31.71 -14.32
CA VAL A 437 -5.31 31.27 -15.49
C VAL A 437 -6.23 30.62 -16.51
N SER A 438 -6.02 30.93 -17.78
CA SER A 438 -6.65 30.22 -18.89
C SER A 438 -5.67 29.99 -20.03
N ASP A 439 -5.87 28.91 -20.77
CA ASP A 439 -5.07 28.53 -21.93
C ASP A 439 -6.01 28.21 -23.09
N GLN A 440 -5.81 28.87 -24.23
CA GLN A 440 -6.74 28.80 -25.38
C GLN A 440 -8.21 29.08 -24.99
N GLY A 441 -8.42 29.98 -24.03
CA GLY A 441 -9.76 30.34 -23.53
C GLY A 441 -10.41 29.30 -22.62
N GLN A 442 -9.73 28.20 -22.30
CA GLN A 442 -10.16 27.23 -21.29
C GLN A 442 -9.55 27.59 -19.93
N SER A 443 -10.38 27.67 -18.89
CA SER A 443 -9.91 27.90 -17.51
C SER A 443 -9.03 26.74 -17.05
N MET A 444 -7.87 27.06 -16.47
CA MET A 444 -6.92 26.07 -15.99
C MET A 444 -6.77 26.15 -14.47
N PRO A 445 -6.81 25.01 -13.75
CA PRO A 445 -6.36 24.97 -12.36
C PRO A 445 -4.88 25.33 -12.28
N HIS A 446 -4.50 26.15 -11.30
CA HIS A 446 -3.11 26.57 -11.10
C HIS A 446 -2.69 26.49 -9.64
N LEU A 447 -1.38 26.39 -9.42
CA LEU A 447 -0.73 26.47 -8.11
C LEU A 447 0.20 27.68 -8.06
N LEU A 448 0.08 28.50 -7.02
CA LEU A 448 1.06 29.52 -6.72
C LEU A 448 2.30 28.88 -6.08
N ARG A 449 3.36 28.70 -6.87
CA ARG A 449 4.61 28.05 -6.46
C ARG A 449 5.47 28.95 -5.58
N VAL A 450 5.51 30.25 -5.88
CA VAL A 450 6.29 31.24 -5.15
C VAL A 450 5.35 32.39 -4.77
N GLN A 451 4.89 32.39 -3.52
CA GLN A 451 4.10 33.49 -2.96
C GLN A 451 5.01 34.58 -2.42
N ASN A 452 6.05 34.18 -1.69
CA ASN A 452 7.03 35.09 -1.12
C ASN A 452 8.20 35.28 -2.09
N ARG A 453 8.39 36.51 -2.54
CA ARG A 453 9.35 36.87 -3.59
C ARG A 453 10.76 37.07 -3.04
N ALA A 454 11.08 36.41 -1.93
CA ALA A 454 12.41 36.45 -1.34
C ALA A 454 13.41 35.63 -2.20
N PRO A 455 14.65 36.14 -2.39
CA PRO A 455 15.68 35.42 -3.14
C PRO A 455 15.99 34.03 -2.56
N ARG A 456 16.27 33.09 -3.46
CA ARG A 456 16.57 31.69 -3.12
C ARG A 456 17.87 31.29 -3.80
N ILE A 457 18.88 31.00 -3.00
CA ILE A 457 20.25 30.75 -3.45
C ILE A 457 20.60 29.29 -3.17
N LEU A 458 20.99 28.55 -4.20
CA LEU A 458 21.44 27.15 -4.09
C LEU A 458 22.93 27.06 -4.36
N PHE A 459 23.69 26.56 -3.38
CA PHE A 459 25.06 26.13 -3.57
C PHE A 459 25.07 24.69 -4.09
N LEU A 460 25.66 24.48 -5.26
CA LEU A 460 26.03 23.15 -5.74
C LEU A 460 27.52 22.94 -5.46
N SER A 461 27.90 21.79 -4.91
CA SER A 461 29.28 21.51 -4.50
C SER A 461 29.73 20.13 -4.96
N ASP A 462 30.71 20.07 -5.87
CA ASP A 462 31.27 18.79 -6.29
C ASP A 462 31.92 18.07 -5.08
N SER A 463 31.53 16.83 -4.85
CA SER A 463 32.04 15.97 -3.78
C SER A 463 33.15 15.02 -4.26
N SER A 464 33.62 15.16 -5.49
CA SER A 464 34.67 14.32 -6.07
C SER A 464 35.99 14.42 -5.30
N LEU A 465 36.78 13.35 -5.36
CA LEU A 465 38.07 13.31 -4.66
C LEU A 465 39.10 14.30 -5.21
N SER A 466 38.90 14.87 -6.41
CA SER A 466 39.77 15.90 -6.99
C SER A 466 39.51 17.30 -6.43
N MET A 467 38.35 17.53 -5.80
CA MET A 467 38.02 18.77 -5.12
C MET A 467 38.90 19.00 -3.88
N PRO A 468 39.40 20.22 -3.63
CA PRO A 468 40.02 20.59 -2.36
C PRO A 468 39.09 20.29 -1.18
N GLY A 469 39.62 19.71 -0.10
CA GLY A 469 38.80 19.24 1.03
C GLY A 469 37.97 20.34 1.70
N GLU A 470 38.49 21.57 1.73
CA GLU A 470 37.84 22.77 2.27
C GLU A 470 36.59 23.22 1.50
N PHE A 471 36.43 22.82 0.23
CA PHE A 471 35.25 23.12 -0.59
C PHE A 471 34.47 21.88 -1.02
N ARG A 472 34.83 20.68 -0.53
CA ARG A 472 34.27 19.41 -1.04
C ARG A 472 32.88 19.13 -0.48
N GLY A 473 31.90 18.98 -1.38
CA GLY A 473 30.53 18.63 -1.02
C GLY A 473 29.88 19.61 -0.03
N ASP A 474 28.98 19.10 0.81
CA ASP A 474 28.23 19.84 1.82
C ASP A 474 28.94 19.92 3.19
N LYS A 475 30.17 19.42 3.30
CA LYS A 475 30.94 19.32 4.57
C LYS A 475 32.25 20.12 4.58
N GLY A 476 32.62 20.77 3.48
CA GLY A 476 33.83 21.58 3.41
C GLY A 476 33.75 22.82 4.30
N GLU A 477 34.75 23.04 5.15
CA GLU A 477 34.75 24.14 6.13
C GLU A 477 34.66 25.54 5.48
N ALA A 478 35.41 25.77 4.39
CA ALA A 478 35.40 27.05 3.69
C ALA A 478 34.08 27.28 2.93
N MET A 479 33.49 26.21 2.38
CA MET A 479 32.17 26.24 1.74
C MET A 479 31.07 26.61 2.75
N LEU A 480 31.06 25.98 3.92
CA LEU A 480 30.10 26.27 4.98
C LEU A 480 30.26 27.71 5.51
N ALA A 481 31.50 28.17 5.70
CA ALA A 481 31.77 29.54 6.14
C ALA A 481 31.29 30.59 5.13
N LEU A 482 31.48 30.35 3.82
CA LEU A 482 30.94 31.21 2.77
C LEU A 482 29.40 31.22 2.79
N MET A 483 28.79 30.04 2.89
CA MET A 483 27.34 29.90 2.94
C MET A 483 26.74 30.66 4.13
N ASP A 484 27.35 30.60 5.31
CA ASP A 484 26.86 31.31 6.49
C ASP A 484 26.96 32.83 6.35
N ARG A 485 28.05 33.35 5.77
CA ARG A 485 28.17 34.79 5.45
C ARG A 485 27.12 35.24 4.44
N VAL A 486 26.93 34.47 3.36
CA VAL A 486 25.92 34.74 2.34
C VAL A 486 24.51 34.68 2.93
N ARG A 487 24.23 33.74 3.84
CA ARG A 487 22.95 33.64 4.53
C ARG A 487 22.67 34.87 5.39
N GLU A 488 23.68 35.36 6.12
CA GLU A 488 23.56 36.57 6.93
C GLU A 488 23.32 37.80 6.04
N ALA A 489 24.14 37.99 4.99
CA ALA A 489 23.98 39.10 4.04
C ALA A 489 22.61 39.06 3.33
N ALA A 490 22.18 37.88 2.87
CA ALA A 490 20.88 37.70 2.21
C ALA A 490 19.72 38.09 3.13
N ARG A 491 19.77 37.69 4.41
CA ARG A 491 18.73 38.02 5.41
C ARG A 491 18.71 39.50 5.79
N GLN A 492 19.84 40.20 5.69
CA GLN A 492 19.87 41.66 5.90
C GLN A 492 19.17 42.42 4.77
N VAL A 493 19.31 41.98 3.52
CA VAL A 493 18.64 42.60 2.36
C VAL A 493 17.18 42.14 2.25
N HIS A 494 16.93 40.85 2.45
CA HIS A 494 15.65 40.17 2.31
C HIS A 494 15.45 39.21 3.50
N PRO A 495 14.68 39.58 4.55
CA PRO A 495 14.57 38.80 5.78
C PRO A 495 14.19 37.33 5.60
N GLU A 496 13.47 37.01 4.54
CA GLU A 496 12.96 35.67 4.24
C GLU A 496 13.76 34.95 3.12
N ALA A 497 14.95 35.46 2.76
CA ALA A 497 15.81 34.80 1.79
C ALA A 497 16.32 33.45 2.29
N SER A 498 16.38 32.45 1.39
CA SER A 498 16.86 31.11 1.69
C SER A 498 18.17 30.79 0.99
N VAL A 499 19.07 30.13 1.72
CA VAL A 499 20.40 29.71 1.25
C VAL A 499 20.63 28.26 1.64
N THR A 500 20.71 27.39 0.63
CA THR A 500 20.83 25.93 0.77
C THR A 500 22.05 25.39 0.03
N VAL A 501 22.56 24.23 0.42
CA VAL A 501 23.66 23.53 -0.26
C VAL A 501 23.27 22.12 -0.65
N ARG A 502 23.72 21.66 -1.82
CA ARG A 502 23.55 20.29 -2.32
C ARG A 502 24.89 19.78 -2.85
N ALA A 503 25.35 18.65 -2.31
CA ALA A 503 26.50 17.96 -2.85
C ALA A 503 26.17 17.35 -4.23
N THR A 504 27.13 17.38 -5.14
CA THR A 504 27.00 16.86 -6.51
C THR A 504 28.16 15.95 -6.86
N ASN A 505 27.98 15.13 -7.89
CA ASN A 505 29.09 14.45 -8.55
C ASN A 505 29.69 15.35 -9.64
N SER A 506 30.75 14.87 -10.31
CA SER A 506 31.39 15.60 -11.41
C SER A 506 30.58 15.64 -12.72
N ASN A 507 29.33 15.13 -12.77
CA ASN A 507 28.45 15.29 -13.93
C ASN A 507 27.85 16.71 -13.94
N LEU A 508 28.70 17.71 -14.15
CA LEU A 508 28.38 19.12 -13.86
C LEU A 508 27.10 19.58 -14.57
N TRP A 509 27.00 19.33 -15.87
CA TRP A 509 25.87 19.78 -16.70
C TRP A 509 24.55 19.09 -16.35
N GLU A 510 24.57 17.79 -16.04
CA GLU A 510 23.37 17.06 -15.59
C GLU A 510 22.84 17.65 -14.29
N ASN A 511 23.73 17.98 -13.35
CA ASN A 511 23.36 18.61 -12.08
C ASN A 511 22.79 20.02 -12.27
N VAL A 512 23.26 20.76 -13.28
CA VAL A 512 22.68 22.06 -13.65
C VAL A 512 21.30 21.88 -14.29
N LEU A 513 21.15 20.93 -15.23
CA LEU A 513 19.86 20.68 -15.89
C LEU A 513 18.76 20.33 -14.88
N LYS A 514 19.08 19.59 -13.81
CA LYS A 514 18.16 19.30 -12.68
C LYS A 514 17.64 20.55 -11.96
N THR A 515 18.28 21.71 -12.12
CA THR A 515 17.82 22.97 -11.51
C THR A 515 16.87 23.77 -12.40
N VAL A 516 16.76 23.42 -13.68
CA VAL A 516 15.85 24.07 -14.63
C VAL A 516 14.40 23.76 -14.23
N GLY A 517 13.61 24.81 -14.05
CA GLY A 517 12.22 24.71 -13.58
C GLY A 517 12.05 24.78 -12.06
N THR A 518 13.12 24.78 -11.28
CA THR A 518 13.05 24.90 -9.81
C THR A 518 12.70 26.33 -9.36
N GLN A 519 12.43 26.49 -8.06
CA GLN A 519 12.14 27.78 -7.42
C GLN A 519 13.43 28.57 -7.07
N VAL A 520 14.60 28.07 -7.47
CA VAL A 520 15.90 28.72 -7.22
C VAL A 520 16.06 29.93 -8.13
N HIS A 521 16.59 31.03 -7.59
CA HIS A 521 16.82 32.26 -8.35
C HIS A 521 18.29 32.43 -8.75
N LEU A 522 19.21 31.95 -7.92
CA LEU A 522 20.66 32.00 -8.15
C LEU A 522 21.31 30.68 -7.72
N ILE A 523 22.21 30.16 -8.55
CA ILE A 523 23.04 29.00 -8.22
C ILE A 523 24.49 29.44 -8.08
N VAL A 524 25.17 28.93 -7.07
CA VAL A 524 26.62 29.05 -6.91
C VAL A 524 27.20 27.65 -7.02
N TYR A 525 27.87 27.34 -8.14
CA TYR A 525 28.40 26.00 -8.38
C TYR A 525 29.90 25.95 -8.11
N ALA A 526 30.29 25.42 -6.95
CA ALA A 526 31.67 25.16 -6.58
C ALA A 526 32.19 23.86 -7.24
N THR A 527 33.22 24.00 -8.08
CA THR A 527 33.87 22.88 -8.77
C THR A 527 35.33 23.19 -9.11
N ASP A 528 36.14 22.15 -9.30
CA ASP A 528 37.53 22.25 -9.76
C ASP A 528 37.65 22.17 -11.29
N GLY A 529 36.52 22.14 -12.00
CA GLY A 529 36.42 22.15 -13.44
C GLY A 529 36.56 20.77 -14.10
N HIS A 530 36.62 19.70 -13.30
CA HIS A 530 36.68 18.34 -13.83
C HIS A 530 35.30 17.86 -14.26
N VAL A 531 35.01 17.92 -15.56
CA VAL A 531 33.74 17.44 -16.12
C VAL A 531 33.78 15.93 -16.33
N LYS A 532 32.84 15.21 -15.71
CA LYS A 532 32.42 13.87 -16.10
C LYS A 532 31.04 13.93 -16.76
N GLY A 533 30.66 12.87 -17.47
CA GLY A 533 29.35 12.80 -18.15
C GLY A 533 29.29 13.61 -19.46
N ARG A 534 28.07 13.83 -19.95
CA ARG A 534 27.82 14.48 -21.24
C ARG A 534 27.71 16.00 -21.13
N ILE A 535 28.01 16.68 -22.22
CA ILE A 535 27.71 18.11 -22.40
C ILE A 535 26.23 18.29 -22.81
N PRO A 536 25.64 19.50 -22.62
CA PRO A 536 24.27 19.77 -23.03
C PRO A 536 24.09 19.65 -24.54
N THR A 537 23.00 19.01 -24.97
CA THR A 537 22.59 18.98 -26.39
C THR A 537 22.09 20.36 -26.83
N ASP A 538 21.95 20.58 -28.14
CA ASP A 538 21.42 21.85 -28.65
C ASP A 538 19.98 22.14 -28.15
N GLU A 539 19.18 21.09 -27.96
CA GLU A 539 17.83 21.17 -27.41
C GLU A 539 17.84 21.58 -25.92
N GLU A 540 18.85 21.17 -25.15
CA GLU A 540 18.98 21.46 -23.72
C GLU A 540 19.60 22.84 -23.42
N ARG A 541 20.26 23.47 -24.39
CA ARG A 541 20.85 24.81 -24.24
C ARG A 541 19.81 25.89 -24.03
N ALA A 542 18.68 25.82 -24.74
CA ALA A 542 17.61 26.82 -24.60
C ALA A 542 16.95 26.80 -23.20
N PRO A 543 16.60 25.63 -22.62
CA PRO A 543 16.15 25.53 -21.24
C PRO A 543 17.16 26.06 -20.21
N LEU A 544 18.46 25.82 -20.40
CA LEU A 544 19.50 26.35 -19.50
C LEU A 544 19.51 27.88 -19.46
N ALA A 545 19.33 28.55 -20.60
CA ALA A 545 19.24 30.00 -20.68
C ALA A 545 17.98 30.58 -20.01
N MET A 546 16.95 29.75 -19.83
CA MET A 546 15.70 30.09 -19.13
C MET A 546 15.73 29.72 -17.65
N GLY A 547 16.75 28.97 -17.21
CA GLY A 547 16.94 28.53 -15.83
C GLY A 547 17.52 29.61 -14.90
N PRO A 548 17.86 29.23 -13.65
CA PRO A 548 18.49 30.15 -12.70
C PRO A 548 19.88 30.60 -13.19
N LYS A 549 20.27 31.83 -12.89
CA LYS A 549 21.62 32.32 -13.16
C LYS A 549 22.65 31.52 -12.36
N ILE A 550 23.83 31.27 -12.93
CA ILE A 550 24.88 30.50 -12.26
C ILE A 550 26.15 31.34 -12.07
N ILE A 551 26.61 31.39 -10.83
CA ILE A 551 27.99 31.77 -10.49
C ILE A 551 28.82 30.48 -10.51
N ALA A 552 29.57 30.26 -11.59
CA ALA A 552 30.48 29.14 -11.72
C ALA A 552 31.76 29.45 -10.93
N MET A 553 31.86 28.87 -9.74
CA MET A 553 32.92 29.13 -8.76
C MET A 553 34.07 28.14 -8.97
N ASN A 554 35.19 28.64 -9.51
CA ASN A 554 36.41 27.88 -9.67
C ASN A 554 37.23 27.87 -8.38
N VAL A 555 37.20 26.74 -7.68
CA VAL A 555 37.88 26.61 -6.38
C VAL A 555 39.40 26.48 -6.48
N ARG A 556 39.96 26.37 -7.69
CA ARG A 556 41.42 26.29 -7.91
C ARG A 556 42.10 27.62 -8.19
N GLY A 557 41.34 28.72 -8.32
CA GLY A 557 41.91 30.06 -8.49
C GLY A 557 42.77 30.22 -9.75
N ASN A 558 42.39 29.56 -10.84
CA ASN A 558 43.21 29.49 -12.07
C ASN A 558 42.44 29.81 -13.35
N LEU A 559 41.33 30.55 -13.26
CA LEU A 559 40.45 30.84 -14.39
C LEU A 559 41.15 31.68 -15.46
N ASP A 560 42.00 32.64 -15.09
CA ASP A 560 42.82 33.41 -16.04
C ASP A 560 43.73 32.50 -16.87
N ARG A 561 44.31 31.47 -16.25
CA ARG A 561 45.11 30.46 -16.96
C ARG A 561 44.24 29.62 -17.88
N LEU A 562 43.01 29.29 -17.51
CA LEU A 562 42.08 28.57 -18.38
C LEU A 562 41.65 29.42 -19.58
N ARG A 563 41.32 30.70 -19.38
CA ARG A 563 40.96 31.66 -20.42
C ARG A 563 42.08 31.97 -21.41
N SER A 564 43.34 31.83 -20.98
CA SER A 564 44.49 32.00 -21.87
C SER A 564 44.67 30.85 -22.87
N ARG A 565 43.95 29.73 -22.72
CA ARG A 565 44.01 28.60 -23.64
C ARG A 565 43.07 28.84 -24.85
N PRO A 566 43.34 28.23 -26.02
CA PRO A 566 42.46 28.35 -27.18
C PRO A 566 41.13 27.61 -27.03
N GLU A 567 41.09 26.62 -26.14
CA GLU A 567 39.92 25.79 -25.85
C GLU A 567 38.97 26.54 -24.91
N SER A 568 37.66 26.40 -25.15
CA SER A 568 36.64 26.87 -24.21
C SER A 568 36.74 26.12 -22.88
N ASN A 569 36.40 26.80 -21.79
CA ASN A 569 36.42 26.22 -20.45
C ASN A 569 35.01 26.12 -19.90
N VAL A 570 34.75 25.09 -19.08
CA VAL A 570 33.41 24.80 -18.58
C VAL A 570 32.80 25.92 -17.75
N PHE A 571 33.62 26.70 -17.03
CA PHE A 571 33.13 27.78 -16.18
C PHE A 571 32.53 28.92 -17.02
N ASP A 572 33.27 29.38 -18.04
CA ASP A 572 32.78 30.43 -18.94
C ASP A 572 31.65 29.94 -19.83
N GLU A 573 31.67 28.67 -20.27
CA GLU A 573 30.55 28.05 -20.99
C GLU A 573 29.27 28.02 -20.14
N MET A 574 29.37 27.61 -18.89
CA MET A 574 28.24 27.54 -17.95
C MET A 574 27.70 28.93 -17.63
N ALA A 575 28.59 29.89 -17.37
CA ALA A 575 28.23 31.29 -17.19
C ALA A 575 27.50 31.84 -18.43
N ALA A 576 28.03 31.61 -19.63
CA ALA A 576 27.43 32.10 -20.87
C ALA A 576 26.05 31.47 -21.15
N LEU A 577 25.90 30.17 -20.95
CA LEU A 577 24.64 29.47 -21.20
C LEU A 577 23.52 29.82 -20.21
N THR A 578 23.85 30.30 -19.02
CA THR A 578 22.87 30.56 -17.94
C THR A 578 22.71 32.05 -17.62
N ASN A 579 23.25 32.95 -18.45
CA ASN A 579 23.33 34.38 -18.16
C ASN A 579 23.94 34.69 -16.78
N GLY A 580 24.93 33.89 -16.40
CA GLY A 580 25.65 33.95 -15.15
C GLY A 580 27.06 34.53 -15.30
N GLN A 581 27.95 34.15 -14.39
CA GLN A 581 29.35 34.60 -14.39
C GLN A 581 30.29 33.54 -13.83
N ALA A 582 31.55 33.56 -14.26
CA ALA A 582 32.59 32.66 -13.77
C ALA A 582 33.61 33.43 -12.93
N LEU A 583 33.83 32.97 -11.69
CA LEU A 583 34.65 33.64 -10.68
C LEU A 583 35.62 32.65 -10.01
N ASP A 584 36.81 33.14 -9.67
CA ASP A 584 37.84 32.38 -8.96
C ASP A 584 37.73 32.54 -7.44
N VAL A 585 38.06 31.47 -6.72
CA VAL A 585 38.52 31.55 -5.33
C VAL A 585 40.03 31.72 -5.34
N VAL A 586 40.54 32.83 -4.80
CA VAL A 586 41.98 33.15 -4.83
C VAL A 586 42.57 32.90 -3.45
N ASP A 587 43.51 31.96 -3.33
CA ASP A 587 44.16 31.60 -2.06
C ASP A 587 43.16 31.28 -0.91
N GLY A 588 42.03 30.64 -1.25
CA GLY A 588 40.95 30.31 -0.30
C GLY A 588 39.99 31.47 0.00
N ASP A 589 40.22 32.67 -0.53
CA ASP A 589 39.34 33.83 -0.40
C ASP A 589 38.20 33.79 -1.44
N ALA A 590 36.96 33.77 -0.96
CA ALA A 590 35.74 33.76 -1.75
C ALA A 590 35.00 35.12 -1.77
N SER A 591 35.66 36.22 -1.36
CA SER A 591 35.04 37.55 -1.27
C SER A 591 34.44 38.05 -2.60
N ALA A 592 35.04 37.70 -3.74
CA ALA A 592 34.50 38.06 -5.05
C ALA A 592 33.16 37.36 -5.35
N ILE A 593 33.01 36.11 -4.88
CA ILE A 593 31.76 35.34 -5.00
C ILE A 593 30.69 35.98 -4.10
N GLU A 594 31.06 36.33 -2.87
CA GLU A 594 30.16 37.00 -1.93
C GLU A 594 29.65 38.35 -2.48
N ALA A 595 30.54 39.18 -3.03
CA ALA A 595 30.17 40.45 -3.65
C ALA A 595 29.18 40.29 -4.83
N ALA A 596 29.43 39.30 -5.70
CA ALA A 596 28.54 38.96 -6.81
C ALA A 596 27.14 38.52 -6.35
N ILE A 597 27.06 37.78 -5.24
CA ILE A 597 25.78 37.37 -4.66
C ILE A 597 25.04 38.57 -4.07
N VAL A 598 25.74 39.46 -3.37
CA VAL A 598 25.15 40.69 -2.80
C VAL A 598 24.62 41.60 -3.91
N GLU A 599 25.36 41.77 -5.00
CA GLU A 599 24.90 42.54 -6.17
C GLU A 599 23.59 41.97 -6.74
N PHE A 600 23.50 40.65 -6.89
CA PHE A 600 22.28 39.98 -7.32
C PHE A 600 21.10 40.27 -6.36
N LEU A 601 21.34 40.17 -5.04
CA LEU A 601 20.32 40.41 -4.01
C LEU A 601 19.77 41.84 -4.04
N GLU A 602 20.63 42.82 -4.33
CA GLU A 602 20.26 44.25 -4.35
C GLU A 602 19.56 44.67 -5.64
N LEU A 603 20.02 44.18 -6.80
CA LEU A 603 19.54 44.62 -8.11
C LEU A 603 18.36 43.79 -8.61
N GLU A 604 18.49 42.46 -8.56
CA GLU A 604 17.53 41.54 -9.18
C GLU A 604 16.59 40.92 -8.14
N GLY A 605 17.06 40.72 -6.92
CA GLY A 605 16.28 40.17 -5.82
C GLY A 605 15.03 40.98 -5.45
N ARG A 606 14.91 42.23 -5.90
CA ARG A 606 13.75 43.11 -5.64
C ARG A 606 12.67 43.08 -6.73
N ASP A 607 12.97 42.55 -7.92
CA ASP A 607 12.05 42.48 -9.07
C ASP A 607 11.71 41.02 -9.43
N LEU A 608 11.68 40.12 -8.44
CA LEU A 608 11.38 38.71 -8.65
C LEU A 608 9.89 38.51 -9.02
N PRO A 609 9.57 37.60 -9.97
CA PRO A 609 8.19 37.32 -10.38
C PRO A 609 7.44 36.43 -9.39
N TYR A 610 6.11 36.49 -9.43
CA TYR A 610 5.27 35.38 -8.98
C TYR A 610 5.40 34.21 -9.96
N GLN A 611 5.41 32.99 -9.42
CA GLN A 611 5.47 31.77 -10.23
C GLN A 611 4.17 30.97 -10.09
N LEU A 612 3.41 30.83 -11.18
CA LEU A 612 2.22 29.99 -11.25
C LEU A 612 2.56 28.72 -12.05
N GLY A 613 2.20 27.55 -11.53
CA GLY A 613 2.26 26.29 -12.26
C GLY A 613 0.87 25.85 -12.71
N TYR A 614 0.72 25.40 -13.95
CA TYR A 614 -0.52 24.77 -14.44
C TYR A 614 -0.21 23.67 -15.47
N HIS A 615 -1.18 22.82 -15.75
CA HIS A 615 -1.03 21.72 -16.72
C HIS A 615 -1.95 21.95 -17.91
N VAL A 616 -1.46 21.72 -19.14
CA VAL A 616 -2.25 21.82 -20.38
C VAL A 616 -2.84 20.46 -20.73
N PRO A 617 -4.18 20.29 -20.70
CA PRO A 617 -4.79 19.01 -21.04
C PRO A 617 -4.61 18.66 -22.53
N GLY A 618 -4.28 17.41 -22.83
CA GLY A 618 -4.32 16.86 -24.19
C GLY A 618 -3.12 17.14 -25.09
N GLY A 619 -2.08 17.84 -24.60
CA GLY A 619 -0.75 17.85 -25.22
C GLY A 619 -0.66 18.34 -26.67
N GLU A 620 -1.66 19.08 -27.16
CA GLU A 620 -1.71 19.52 -28.56
C GLU A 620 -0.52 20.44 -28.91
N THR A 621 0.07 20.23 -30.08
CA THR A 621 1.22 21.01 -30.54
C THR A 621 0.82 22.25 -31.32
N GLY A 622 1.73 23.22 -31.44
CA GLY A 622 1.57 24.47 -32.18
C GLY A 622 1.58 25.72 -31.29
N ILE A 623 1.31 26.88 -31.89
CA ILE A 623 1.31 28.15 -31.17
C ILE A 623 0.07 28.23 -30.28
N ARG A 624 0.31 28.46 -28.99
CA ARG A 624 -0.72 28.58 -27.96
C ARG A 624 -0.63 29.91 -27.22
N SER A 625 -1.70 30.28 -26.54
CA SER A 625 -1.81 31.53 -25.80
C SER A 625 -2.26 31.25 -24.38
N ALA A 626 -1.39 31.60 -23.43
CA ALA A 626 -1.69 31.61 -22.01
C ALA A 626 -2.16 33.00 -21.60
N HIS A 627 -3.17 33.05 -20.73
CA HIS A 627 -3.77 34.27 -20.24
C HIS A 627 -3.90 34.24 -18.73
N VAL A 628 -3.48 35.33 -18.07
CA VAL A 628 -3.65 35.51 -16.63
C VAL A 628 -4.48 36.77 -16.42
N SER A 629 -5.46 36.67 -15.54
CA SER A 629 -6.22 37.81 -15.04
C SER A 629 -5.95 37.99 -13.55
N LEU A 630 -5.83 39.25 -13.15
CA LEU A 630 -5.66 39.68 -11.77
C LEU A 630 -6.49 40.95 -11.54
N GLY A 631 -7.63 40.79 -10.87
CA GLY A 631 -8.62 41.87 -10.75
C GLY A 631 -9.16 42.29 -12.12
N ALA A 632 -8.96 43.56 -12.48
CA ALA A 632 -9.33 44.11 -13.79
C ALA A 632 -8.16 44.14 -14.79
N VAL A 633 -6.97 43.72 -14.37
CA VAL A 633 -5.76 43.70 -15.21
C VAL A 633 -5.63 42.31 -15.84
N GLU A 634 -5.31 42.32 -17.12
CA GLU A 634 -5.21 41.13 -17.95
C GLU A 634 -3.86 41.14 -18.66
N GLY A 635 -3.23 39.97 -18.74
CA GLY A 635 -2.00 39.78 -19.49
C GLY A 635 -2.06 38.51 -20.32
N THR A 636 -1.38 38.53 -21.47
CA THR A 636 -1.39 37.42 -22.42
C THR A 636 0.01 37.20 -22.95
N ALA A 637 0.40 35.94 -23.07
CA ALA A 637 1.68 35.56 -23.65
C ALA A 637 1.51 34.33 -24.55
N GLN A 638 2.20 34.35 -25.69
CA GLN A 638 2.21 33.25 -26.64
C GLN A 638 3.42 32.34 -26.38
N TYR A 639 3.23 31.05 -26.61
CA TYR A 639 4.28 30.05 -26.53
C TYR A 639 4.07 29.00 -27.62
N GLU A 640 5.15 28.31 -27.99
CA GLU A 640 5.08 27.17 -28.90
C GLU A 640 4.98 25.89 -28.08
N ALA A 641 3.86 25.18 -28.22
CA ALA A 641 3.71 23.82 -27.71
C ALA A 641 4.39 22.87 -28.70
N ALA A 642 5.65 22.56 -28.48
CA ALA A 642 6.38 21.55 -29.22
C ALA A 642 6.55 20.27 -28.38
N ALA A 643 7.12 19.22 -28.97
CA ALA A 643 7.68 18.13 -28.17
C ALA A 643 8.64 18.74 -27.13
N SER A 644 8.44 18.39 -25.86
CA SER A 644 9.11 19.04 -24.74
C SER A 644 10.64 19.03 -24.90
N LEU A 645 11.30 20.15 -24.58
CA LEU A 645 12.76 20.26 -24.62
C LEU A 645 13.41 19.49 -23.46
N LEU A 646 12.69 19.32 -22.36
CA LEU A 646 13.06 18.51 -21.20
C LEU A 646 11.90 17.60 -20.79
N PRO A 647 12.15 16.41 -20.22
CA PRO A 647 11.07 15.59 -19.68
C PRO A 647 10.27 16.36 -18.60
N PRO A 648 8.95 16.14 -18.50
CA PRO A 648 8.13 16.80 -17.49
C PRO A 648 8.64 16.44 -16.09
N SER A 649 8.56 17.36 -15.12
CA SER A 649 8.95 17.00 -13.75
C SER A 649 7.79 16.22 -13.16
N VAL A 650 7.90 14.89 -13.16
CA VAL A 650 6.89 13.99 -12.61
C VAL A 650 7.47 13.08 -11.54
N LEU A 651 6.59 12.50 -10.73
CA LEU A 651 6.93 11.37 -9.88
C LEU A 651 7.56 10.25 -10.71
N ALA A 652 8.69 9.74 -10.24
CA ALA A 652 9.33 8.57 -10.83
C ALA A 652 8.78 7.29 -10.20
N SER A 653 8.62 7.24 -8.88
CA SER A 653 8.11 6.07 -8.17
C SER A 653 7.33 6.44 -6.93
N ILE A 654 6.37 5.59 -6.54
CA ILE A 654 5.77 5.57 -5.20
C ILE A 654 6.21 4.28 -4.53
N ARG A 655 6.73 4.41 -3.31
CA ARG A 655 7.30 3.32 -2.52
C ARG A 655 6.51 3.12 -1.24
N LEU A 656 6.19 1.86 -0.98
CA LEU A 656 5.61 1.37 0.27
C LEU A 656 6.70 0.71 1.09
N LYS A 657 6.84 1.16 2.34
CA LYS A 657 7.73 0.54 3.31
C LYS A 657 6.92 0.01 4.48
N VAL A 658 7.11 -1.28 4.79
CA VAL A 658 6.46 -1.98 5.90
C VAL A 658 7.56 -2.47 6.84
N ARG A 659 7.47 -2.07 8.11
CA ARG A 659 8.37 -2.53 9.18
C ARG A 659 7.58 -3.19 10.28
N ILE A 660 7.90 -4.44 10.59
CA ILE A 660 7.28 -5.25 11.64
C ILE A 660 8.39 -5.70 12.58
N GLY A 661 8.39 -5.18 13.80
CA GLY A 661 9.50 -5.40 14.74
C GLY A 661 10.83 -4.92 14.17
N ASP A 662 11.75 -5.85 13.93
CA ASP A 662 13.10 -5.64 13.38
C ASP A 662 13.22 -5.89 11.88
N ARG A 663 12.16 -6.39 11.20
CA ARG A 663 12.16 -6.64 9.75
C ARG A 663 11.55 -5.45 9.01
N GLU A 664 12.21 -5.03 7.94
CA GLU A 664 11.78 -3.93 7.06
C GLU A 664 11.78 -4.40 5.61
N VAL A 665 10.71 -4.07 4.88
CA VAL A 665 10.54 -4.39 3.46
C VAL A 665 10.09 -3.13 2.74
N GLU A 666 10.75 -2.80 1.62
CA GLU A 666 10.37 -1.71 0.72
C GLU A 666 9.96 -2.27 -0.64
N ARG A 667 8.90 -1.71 -1.23
CA ARG A 667 8.37 -2.07 -2.54
C ARG A 667 7.98 -0.83 -3.33
N VAL A 668 8.25 -0.84 -4.63
CA VAL A 668 7.64 0.12 -5.56
C VAL A 668 6.20 -0.33 -5.83
N ILE A 669 5.23 0.51 -5.47
CA ILE A 669 3.80 0.21 -5.69
C ILE A 669 3.25 0.86 -6.95
N GLY A 670 4.01 1.77 -7.55
CA GLY A 670 3.73 2.36 -8.85
C GLY A 670 4.95 3.12 -9.37
N GLY A 671 5.20 3.02 -10.67
CA GLY A 671 6.30 3.73 -11.34
C GLY A 671 7.59 2.95 -11.43
N HIS A 672 8.68 3.69 -11.57
CA HIS A 672 10.00 3.20 -11.90
C HIS A 672 10.59 2.33 -10.78
N ALA A 673 11.12 1.16 -11.17
CA ALA A 673 11.66 0.16 -10.25
C ALA A 673 12.98 0.59 -9.56
N GLY A 674 13.62 1.67 -10.02
CA GLY A 674 14.85 2.23 -9.43
C GLY A 674 16.14 1.85 -10.16
N HIS A 675 16.06 1.21 -11.33
CA HIS A 675 17.21 0.91 -12.19
C HIS A 675 16.89 1.21 -13.65
N GLY A 676 17.86 1.80 -14.36
CA GLY A 676 17.72 2.21 -15.75
C GLY A 676 17.01 3.57 -15.91
N PRO A 677 16.72 3.99 -17.16
CA PRO A 677 15.99 5.22 -17.40
C PRO A 677 14.51 5.09 -17.00
N VAL A 678 13.93 6.18 -16.50
CA VAL A 678 12.47 6.27 -16.30
C VAL A 678 11.78 6.34 -17.66
N LEU A 679 10.81 5.46 -17.92
CA LEU A 679 10.07 5.37 -19.17
C LEU A 679 8.65 5.95 -19.03
N GLN A 680 8.02 6.31 -20.14
CA GLN A 680 6.62 6.76 -20.13
C GLN A 680 5.66 5.69 -19.54
N ALA A 681 5.95 4.42 -19.80
CA ALA A 681 5.19 3.30 -19.23
C ALA A 681 5.25 3.26 -17.69
N ASP A 682 6.37 3.70 -17.09
CA ASP A 682 6.50 3.83 -15.63
C ASP A 682 5.56 4.92 -15.11
N ILE A 683 5.50 6.06 -15.80
CA ILE A 683 4.63 7.19 -15.43
C ILE A 683 3.15 6.78 -15.53
N ASP A 684 2.79 6.09 -16.61
CA ASP A 684 1.43 5.57 -16.83
C ASP A 684 1.02 4.54 -15.78
N HIS A 685 1.95 3.66 -15.37
CA HIS A 685 1.77 2.74 -14.25
C HIS A 685 1.58 3.48 -12.92
N LEU A 686 2.40 4.48 -12.63
CA LEU A 686 2.30 5.30 -11.43
C LEU A 686 0.96 6.01 -11.33
N CYS A 687 0.51 6.64 -12.42
CA CYS A 687 -0.79 7.32 -12.45
C CYS A 687 -1.94 6.35 -12.20
N GLY A 688 -1.84 5.13 -12.75
CA GLY A 688 -2.78 4.05 -12.49
C GLY A 688 -2.79 3.60 -11.03
N ALA A 689 -1.62 3.38 -10.44
CA ALA A 689 -1.48 2.97 -9.05
C ALA A 689 -2.08 3.97 -8.06
N VAL A 690 -1.91 5.29 -8.28
CA VAL A 690 -2.53 6.33 -7.43
C VAL A 690 -4.06 6.24 -7.45
N LEU A 691 -4.67 5.72 -8.52
CA LEU A 691 -6.12 5.52 -8.63
C LEU A 691 -6.57 4.12 -8.17
N GLY A 692 -5.62 3.29 -7.76
CA GLY A 692 -5.77 1.88 -7.45
C GLY A 692 -6.32 1.55 -6.06
N THR A 693 -6.51 0.25 -5.84
CA THR A 693 -6.74 -0.34 -4.52
C THR A 693 -5.48 -1.02 -4.04
N HIS A 694 -5.06 -0.67 -2.82
CA HIS A 694 -3.90 -1.24 -2.16
C HIS A 694 -4.27 -1.67 -0.74
N LEU A 695 -4.01 -2.93 -0.40
CA LEU A 695 -4.36 -3.52 0.89
C LEU A 695 -3.16 -4.28 1.46
N LEU A 696 -2.89 -4.10 2.75
CA LEU A 696 -2.03 -4.98 3.53
C LEU A 696 -2.91 -5.82 4.44
N ALA A 697 -2.84 -7.15 4.32
CA ALA A 697 -3.42 -8.08 5.28
C ALA A 697 -2.30 -8.56 6.22
N LEU A 698 -2.56 -8.49 7.53
CA LEU A 698 -1.61 -8.87 8.54
C LEU A 698 -2.21 -9.90 9.50
N GLU A 699 -1.45 -10.94 9.80
CA GLU A 699 -1.78 -11.93 10.82
C GLU A 699 -0.56 -12.21 11.69
N GLY A 700 -0.79 -12.52 12.97
CA GLY A 700 0.24 -13.06 13.85
C GLY A 700 0.52 -14.52 13.48
N PRO A 701 0.16 -15.49 14.33
CA PRO A 701 -0.04 -16.86 13.89
C PRO A 701 -1.23 -16.90 12.91
N PRO A 702 -1.17 -17.74 11.86
CA PRO A 702 -2.19 -17.73 10.83
C PRO A 702 -3.51 -18.32 11.36
N PRO A 703 -4.66 -17.67 11.14
CA PRO A 703 -5.95 -18.08 11.68
C PRO A 703 -6.51 -19.35 10.99
N SER A 704 -7.53 -19.91 11.63
CA SER A 704 -8.29 -21.07 11.13
C SER A 704 -9.14 -20.73 9.91
N PHE A 705 -9.62 -21.77 9.23
CA PHE A 705 -10.45 -21.61 8.03
C PHE A 705 -11.79 -20.95 8.36
N SER A 706 -12.46 -21.35 9.44
CA SER A 706 -13.74 -20.73 9.83
C SER A 706 -13.60 -19.24 10.13
N THR A 707 -12.48 -18.81 10.73
CA THR A 707 -12.18 -17.41 11.04
C THR A 707 -12.02 -16.58 9.76
N ILE A 708 -11.23 -17.05 8.78
CA ILE A 708 -11.08 -16.35 7.50
C ILE A 708 -12.38 -16.33 6.70
N MET A 709 -13.17 -17.40 6.77
CA MET A 709 -14.47 -17.45 6.11
C MET A 709 -15.50 -16.52 6.76
N ASP A 710 -15.43 -16.32 8.08
CA ASP A 710 -16.21 -15.29 8.77
C ASP A 710 -15.85 -13.90 8.24
N ASP A 711 -14.56 -13.57 8.10
CA ASP A 711 -14.12 -12.28 7.54
C ASP A 711 -14.62 -12.06 6.10
N VAL A 712 -14.57 -13.11 5.27
CA VAL A 712 -15.11 -13.08 3.91
C VAL A 712 -16.61 -12.74 3.94
N LEU A 713 -17.38 -13.40 4.81
CA LEU A 713 -18.81 -13.12 4.94
C LEU A 713 -19.07 -11.74 5.53
N THR A 714 -18.27 -11.26 6.49
CA THR A 714 -18.35 -9.88 6.99
C THR A 714 -18.14 -8.87 5.87
N ALA A 715 -17.12 -9.08 5.02
CA ALA A 715 -16.88 -8.24 3.87
C ALA A 715 -18.08 -8.22 2.92
N ARG A 716 -18.68 -9.39 2.63
CA ARG A 716 -19.86 -9.51 1.77
C ARG A 716 -21.11 -8.88 2.39
N LEU A 717 -21.35 -9.08 3.67
CA LEU A 717 -22.49 -8.53 4.39
C LEU A 717 -22.47 -7.00 4.45
N SER A 718 -21.28 -6.38 4.42
CA SER A 718 -21.13 -4.92 4.39
C SER A 718 -21.79 -4.26 3.17
N LEU A 719 -22.05 -5.03 2.12
CA LEU A 719 -22.57 -4.56 0.83
C LEU A 719 -24.10 -4.48 0.80
N GLU A 720 -24.79 -5.04 1.78
CA GLU A 720 -26.25 -5.07 1.80
C GLU A 720 -26.87 -3.66 1.72
N LYS A 721 -26.22 -2.68 2.37
CA LYS A 721 -26.64 -1.28 2.30
C LYS A 721 -26.52 -0.71 0.90
N LEU A 722 -25.40 -1.00 0.22
CA LEU A 722 -25.15 -0.55 -1.15
C LEU A 722 -26.16 -1.18 -2.13
N ASP A 723 -26.42 -2.47 -1.98
CA ASP A 723 -27.42 -3.19 -2.79
C ASP A 723 -28.84 -2.66 -2.57
N ARG A 724 -29.19 -2.33 -1.33
CA ARG A 724 -30.49 -1.71 -1.01
C ARG A 724 -30.62 -0.33 -1.67
N ALA A 725 -29.57 0.49 -1.58
CA ALA A 725 -29.54 1.81 -2.19
C ALA A 725 -29.65 1.76 -3.72
N ALA A 726 -29.06 0.73 -4.36
CA ALA A 726 -29.14 0.52 -5.80
C ALA A 726 -30.54 0.06 -6.28
N ALA A 727 -31.37 -0.48 -5.39
CA ALA A 727 -32.71 -0.94 -5.70
C ALA A 727 -33.81 0.15 -5.59
N GLU A 728 -33.50 1.32 -5.00
CA GLU A 728 -34.45 2.42 -4.79
C GLU A 728 -34.70 3.28 -6.06
N GLU A 729 -35.93 3.80 -6.24
CA GLU A 729 -36.25 4.75 -7.32
C GLU A 729 -35.51 6.09 -7.10
N GLY A 730 -34.59 6.45 -8.02
CA GLY A 730 -33.66 7.59 -7.87
C GLY A 730 -32.18 7.18 -7.70
N GLY A 731 -31.88 5.89 -7.85
CA GLY A 731 -30.66 5.14 -7.49
C GLY A 731 -29.25 5.70 -7.71
N THR A 732 -29.02 6.85 -8.34
CA THR A 732 -27.65 7.39 -8.49
C THR A 732 -27.20 8.22 -7.29
N LEU A 733 -28.09 9.01 -6.69
CA LEU A 733 -27.78 9.84 -5.52
C LEU A 733 -27.71 9.00 -4.23
N THR A 734 -28.56 7.98 -4.12
CA THR A 734 -28.60 7.06 -2.97
C THR A 734 -27.40 6.10 -2.96
N VAL A 735 -26.97 5.61 -4.12
CA VAL A 735 -25.73 4.82 -4.26
C VAL A 735 -24.49 5.65 -3.93
N GLY A 736 -24.47 6.92 -4.31
CA GLY A 736 -23.42 7.85 -3.89
C GLY A 736 -23.29 7.90 -2.37
N ALA A 737 -24.36 8.28 -1.67
CA ALA A 737 -24.36 8.34 -0.21
C ALA A 737 -23.98 7.00 0.46
N ALA A 738 -24.45 5.86 -0.06
CA ALA A 738 -24.11 4.54 0.47
C ALA A 738 -22.62 4.17 0.27
N LEU A 739 -22.00 4.61 -0.82
CA LEU A 739 -20.56 4.44 -1.05
C LEU A 739 -19.72 5.32 -0.10
N GLU A 740 -20.21 6.49 0.29
CA GLU A 740 -19.55 7.37 1.25
C GLU A 740 -19.49 6.79 2.66
N GLU A 741 -20.53 6.05 3.08
CA GLU A 741 -20.51 5.30 4.34
C GLU A 741 -19.39 4.24 4.37
N GLY A 742 -18.87 3.85 3.20
CA GLY A 742 -17.83 2.85 3.04
C GLY A 742 -18.35 1.41 3.13
N HIS A 743 -17.56 0.49 2.62
CA HIS A 743 -17.80 -0.96 2.71
C HIS A 743 -16.48 -1.68 2.88
N HIS A 744 -16.56 -2.92 3.34
CA HIS A 744 -15.40 -3.77 3.57
C HIS A 744 -15.01 -4.48 2.26
N VAL A 745 -13.71 -4.56 2.01
CA VAL A 745 -13.13 -5.28 0.86
C VAL A 745 -12.14 -6.32 1.35
N LEU A 746 -12.37 -7.58 0.99
CA LEU A 746 -11.43 -8.68 1.20
C LEU A 746 -11.29 -9.49 -0.10
N PRO A 747 -10.22 -9.26 -0.88
CA PRO A 747 -9.89 -10.07 -2.05
C PRO A 747 -9.70 -11.55 -1.67
N GLY A 748 -10.12 -12.46 -2.56
CA GLY A 748 -10.00 -13.90 -2.29
C GLY A 748 -8.56 -14.39 -2.24
N GLU A 749 -7.67 -13.73 -2.99
CA GLU A 749 -6.24 -13.96 -2.95
C GLU A 749 -5.67 -13.71 -1.53
N LEU A 750 -6.07 -12.59 -0.91
CA LEU A 750 -5.67 -12.28 0.47
C LEU A 750 -6.22 -13.30 1.45
N ALA A 751 -7.51 -13.65 1.34
CA ALA A 751 -8.12 -14.67 2.20
C ALA A 751 -7.36 -16.00 2.14
N THR A 752 -7.06 -16.50 0.93
CA THR A 752 -6.32 -17.77 0.74
C THR A 752 -4.91 -17.73 1.33
N LEU A 753 -4.19 -16.61 1.22
CA LEU A 753 -2.80 -16.51 1.69
C LEU A 753 -2.67 -16.21 3.19
N MET A 754 -3.71 -15.69 3.82
CA MET A 754 -3.75 -15.48 5.28
C MET A 754 -4.05 -16.75 6.05
N MET A 755 -4.73 -17.71 5.45
CA MET A 755 -5.06 -18.99 6.09
C MET A 755 -3.81 -19.73 6.56
N ARG A 756 -3.93 -20.46 7.67
CA ARG A 756 -2.95 -21.47 8.13
C ARG A 756 -2.45 -22.31 6.95
N THR A 757 -1.19 -22.82 6.96
CA THR A 757 -0.54 -23.68 5.90
C THR A 757 -0.30 -25.16 6.25
N GLY A 758 -0.56 -25.54 7.50
CA GLY A 758 -0.48 -26.92 7.99
C GLY A 758 -0.53 -26.97 9.52
N PRO A 759 -0.22 -28.13 10.12
CA PRO A 759 -0.12 -28.29 11.56
C PRO A 759 0.96 -27.37 12.11
N LEU A 760 0.68 -26.68 13.22
CA LEU A 760 1.62 -25.72 13.84
C LEU A 760 2.25 -26.28 15.13
N ALA A 761 1.85 -27.47 15.55
CA ALA A 761 2.43 -28.21 16.65
C ALA A 761 2.11 -29.70 16.49
N GLY A 762 2.81 -30.55 17.24
CA GLY A 762 2.60 -31.98 17.34
C GLY A 762 3.23 -32.53 18.62
N GLU A 763 3.32 -33.84 18.75
CA GLU A 763 3.82 -34.51 19.97
C GLU A 763 5.32 -34.25 20.25
N ASP A 764 6.10 -33.86 19.24
CA ASP A 764 7.55 -33.68 19.31
C ASP A 764 8.06 -32.36 18.72
N PHE A 765 7.16 -31.49 18.23
CA PHE A 765 7.50 -30.19 17.67
C PHE A 765 6.46 -29.11 17.99
N CYS A 766 6.88 -27.86 17.96
CA CYS A 766 5.99 -26.71 17.86
C CYS A 766 6.63 -25.57 17.08
N PHE A 767 5.82 -24.88 16.28
CA PHE A 767 6.23 -23.64 15.66
C PHE A 767 6.20 -22.49 16.68
N ALA A 768 7.23 -21.66 16.64
CA ALA A 768 7.40 -20.46 17.44
C ALA A 768 7.43 -19.24 16.51
N GLU A 769 6.25 -18.80 16.11
CA GLU A 769 6.07 -17.58 15.31
C GLU A 769 6.50 -16.36 16.14
N GLN A 770 7.41 -15.55 15.61
CA GLN A 770 7.90 -14.34 16.28
C GLN A 770 7.58 -13.04 15.54
N GLY A 771 7.25 -13.11 14.26
CA GLY A 771 6.85 -11.98 13.44
C GLY A 771 5.36 -12.02 13.10
N MET A 772 5.03 -11.50 11.91
CA MET A 772 3.68 -11.46 11.38
C MET A 772 3.69 -11.82 9.91
N ARG A 773 2.72 -12.64 9.47
CA ARG A 773 2.47 -12.83 8.05
C ARG A 773 1.87 -11.55 7.49
N CYS A 774 2.53 -10.95 6.49
CA CYS A 774 2.06 -9.75 5.82
C CYS A 774 1.96 -10.02 4.32
N VAL A 775 0.77 -9.80 3.74
CA VAL A 775 0.56 -9.88 2.30
C VAL A 775 0.03 -8.56 1.79
N TYR A 776 0.71 -8.01 0.80
CA TYR A 776 0.28 -6.84 0.05
C TYR A 776 -0.52 -7.28 -1.17
N TYR A 777 -1.64 -6.61 -1.41
CA TYR A 777 -2.48 -6.76 -2.60
C TYR A 777 -2.62 -5.42 -3.30
N ALA A 778 -2.52 -5.44 -4.63
CA ALA A 778 -2.79 -4.29 -5.48
C ALA A 778 -3.73 -4.66 -6.62
N SER A 779 -4.66 -3.75 -6.93
CA SER A 779 -5.46 -3.81 -8.16
C SER A 779 -5.65 -2.41 -8.72
N HIS A 780 -5.15 -2.17 -9.93
CA HIS A 780 -5.24 -0.86 -10.57
C HIS A 780 -5.06 -0.94 -12.10
N PRO A 781 -5.62 0.01 -12.87
CA PRO A 781 -5.35 0.12 -14.30
C PRO A 781 -3.91 0.57 -14.54
N ILE A 782 -3.45 0.42 -15.78
CA ILE A 782 -2.33 1.22 -16.31
C ILE A 782 -2.96 2.33 -17.16
N LEU A 783 -2.60 3.60 -16.91
CA LEU A 783 -3.17 4.70 -17.67
C LEU A 783 -2.71 4.61 -19.14
N ASN A 784 -3.56 4.94 -20.10
CA ASN A 784 -3.25 4.84 -21.55
C ASN A 784 -2.96 3.42 -22.06
N ASP A 785 -3.33 2.38 -21.31
CA ASP A 785 -3.14 0.97 -21.66
C ASP A 785 -4.45 0.17 -21.48
N ASP A 786 -4.55 -1.01 -22.09
CA ASP A 786 -5.72 -1.87 -22.03
C ASP A 786 -5.64 -2.96 -20.94
N ARG A 787 -4.74 -2.81 -19.96
CA ARG A 787 -4.49 -3.80 -18.90
C ARG A 787 -4.86 -3.30 -17.50
N ILE A 788 -5.26 -4.23 -16.65
CA ILE A 788 -5.43 -4.04 -15.19
C ILE A 788 -4.44 -4.93 -14.48
N ILE A 789 -3.59 -4.34 -13.66
CA ILE A 789 -2.67 -5.08 -12.80
C ILE A 789 -3.46 -5.61 -11.61
N THR A 790 -3.32 -6.91 -11.34
CA THR A 790 -3.67 -7.55 -10.07
C THR A 790 -2.45 -8.26 -9.56
N ARG A 791 -2.00 -7.90 -8.37
CA ARG A 791 -0.74 -8.37 -7.81
C ARG A 791 -0.86 -8.68 -6.34
N ILE A 792 -0.11 -9.68 -5.91
CA ILE A 792 0.17 -9.98 -4.51
C ILE A 792 1.67 -9.97 -4.23
N ASP A 793 2.04 -9.71 -2.98
CA ASP A 793 3.41 -9.85 -2.48
C ASP A 793 3.38 -10.37 -1.05
N ILE A 794 3.89 -11.59 -0.84
CA ILE A 794 4.06 -12.18 0.48
C ILE A 794 5.38 -11.65 1.06
N MET A 795 5.27 -10.73 2.00
CA MET A 795 6.44 -10.05 2.55
C MET A 795 7.20 -10.95 3.55
N PRO A 796 8.55 -10.90 3.57
CA PRO A 796 9.38 -11.71 4.47
C PRO A 796 9.39 -11.19 5.93
N THR A 797 8.23 -11.21 6.59
CA THR A 797 8.04 -10.65 7.94
C THR A 797 7.58 -11.67 9.00
N SER A 798 7.34 -12.94 8.63
CA SER A 798 6.76 -13.97 9.50
C SER A 798 7.70 -14.44 10.62
N ARG A 799 8.99 -14.63 10.31
CA ARG A 799 10.03 -15.07 11.26
C ARG A 799 9.58 -16.25 12.13
N THR A 800 9.36 -17.38 11.47
CA THR A 800 8.82 -18.61 12.06
C THR A 800 9.94 -19.58 12.40
N PHE A 801 10.08 -19.91 13.68
CA PHE A 801 11.03 -20.93 14.14
C PHE A 801 10.32 -22.26 14.36
N LEU A 802 11.08 -23.35 14.29
CA LEU A 802 10.63 -24.66 14.75
C LEU A 802 11.42 -25.06 15.99
N ILE A 803 10.70 -25.41 17.06
CA ILE A 803 11.27 -26.07 18.23
C ILE A 803 10.92 -27.56 18.09
N SER A 804 11.94 -28.40 18.03
CA SER A 804 11.78 -29.85 17.87
C SER A 804 12.85 -30.58 18.65
N ALA A 805 12.49 -31.73 19.25
CA ALA A 805 13.48 -32.61 19.88
C ALA A 805 14.43 -33.26 18.86
N ASP A 806 13.96 -33.45 17.64
CA ASP A 806 14.74 -33.97 16.52
C ASP A 806 15.18 -32.83 15.59
N SER A 807 16.49 -32.55 15.61
CA SER A 807 17.11 -31.55 14.74
C SER A 807 17.01 -31.88 13.24
N SER A 808 16.82 -33.15 12.88
CA SER A 808 16.72 -33.58 11.48
C SER A 808 15.37 -33.23 10.84
N GLU A 809 14.34 -33.06 11.65
CA GLU A 809 12.98 -32.66 11.25
C GLU A 809 12.83 -31.14 11.06
N LEU A 810 13.79 -30.33 11.52
CA LEU A 810 13.72 -28.87 11.46
C LEU A 810 13.59 -28.33 10.04
N VAL A 811 14.55 -28.70 9.19
CA VAL A 811 14.65 -28.20 7.81
C VAL A 811 13.46 -28.68 6.96
N PRO A 812 13.13 -29.99 6.94
CA PRO A 812 12.02 -30.47 6.12
C PRO A 812 10.69 -29.80 6.49
N LYS A 813 10.35 -29.69 7.79
CA LYS A 813 9.07 -29.14 8.23
C LYS A 813 8.92 -27.65 7.94
N VAL A 814 9.97 -26.84 8.17
CA VAL A 814 9.91 -25.39 7.93
C VAL A 814 9.88 -25.10 6.42
N LEU A 815 10.71 -25.79 5.63
CA LEU A 815 10.67 -25.68 4.16
C LEU A 815 9.29 -26.04 3.61
N GLU A 816 8.71 -27.14 4.10
CA GLU A 816 7.38 -27.58 3.66
C GLU A 816 6.29 -26.54 3.99
N ALA A 817 6.32 -25.94 5.18
CA ALA A 817 5.37 -24.89 5.56
C ALA A 817 5.43 -23.66 4.63
N GLY A 818 6.64 -23.23 4.25
CA GLY A 818 6.84 -22.13 3.29
C GLY A 818 6.48 -22.50 1.85
N LEU A 819 6.84 -23.70 1.41
CA LEU A 819 6.53 -24.19 0.05
C LEU A 819 5.03 -24.41 -0.18
N ARG A 820 4.27 -24.81 0.85
CA ARG A 820 2.79 -24.87 0.77
C ARG A 820 2.18 -23.50 0.54
N LEU A 821 2.72 -22.45 1.16
CA LEU A 821 2.28 -21.08 0.91
C LEU A 821 2.59 -20.64 -0.53
N ALA A 822 3.78 -20.93 -1.03
CA ALA A 822 4.15 -20.69 -2.43
C ALA A 822 3.28 -21.51 -3.41
N ALA A 823 2.82 -22.71 -3.03
CA ALA A 823 1.95 -23.53 -3.87
C ALA A 823 0.53 -22.94 -3.93
N ALA A 824 0.03 -22.41 -2.81
CA ALA A 824 -1.22 -21.65 -2.77
C ALA A 824 -1.14 -20.40 -3.66
N GLU A 825 -0.02 -19.68 -3.63
CA GLU A 825 0.27 -18.56 -4.52
C GLU A 825 0.27 -18.99 -5.99
N ALA A 826 0.98 -20.07 -6.37
CA ALA A 826 0.99 -20.59 -7.73
C ALA A 826 -0.41 -21.04 -8.22
N ALA A 827 -1.27 -21.51 -7.31
CA ALA A 827 -2.67 -21.81 -7.64
C ALA A 827 -3.49 -20.54 -7.92
N LEU A 828 -3.18 -19.44 -7.23
CA LEU A 828 -3.77 -18.12 -7.47
C LEU A 828 -3.13 -17.39 -8.65
N PHE A 829 -1.97 -17.78 -9.14
CA PHE A 829 -1.23 -17.14 -10.23
C PHE A 829 -0.54 -18.20 -11.10
N PRO A 830 -1.22 -18.86 -12.06
CA PRO A 830 -0.71 -20.07 -12.72
C PRO A 830 0.47 -19.82 -13.67
N VAL A 831 0.70 -18.57 -14.06
CA VAL A 831 1.84 -18.15 -14.90
C VAL A 831 2.50 -16.97 -14.21
N GLY A 832 3.83 -16.90 -14.27
CA GLY A 832 4.57 -15.76 -13.71
C GLY A 832 4.66 -15.79 -12.18
N ASN A 833 4.59 -16.99 -11.59
CA ASN A 833 4.94 -17.26 -10.20
C ASN A 833 6.34 -17.91 -10.11
N THR A 834 6.96 -17.91 -8.94
CA THR A 834 8.30 -18.48 -8.73
C THR A 834 8.37 -19.97 -9.10
N PHE A 835 7.32 -20.71 -8.78
CA PHE A 835 7.19 -22.14 -9.02
C PHE A 835 7.20 -22.49 -10.51
N ASP A 836 6.50 -21.72 -11.33
CA ASP A 836 6.42 -21.80 -12.80
C ASP A 836 7.75 -21.37 -13.43
N LEU A 837 8.29 -20.22 -13.01
CA LEU A 837 9.54 -19.67 -13.54
C LEU A 837 10.77 -20.56 -13.29
N LEU A 838 10.76 -21.38 -12.23
CA LEU A 838 11.85 -22.29 -11.88
C LEU A 838 11.57 -23.76 -12.23
N GLN A 839 10.39 -24.07 -12.79
CA GLN A 839 10.02 -25.45 -13.07
C GLN A 839 10.96 -26.10 -14.10
N GLY A 840 11.47 -27.28 -13.77
CA GLY A 840 12.34 -28.07 -14.65
C GLY A 840 13.76 -27.50 -14.83
N LYS A 841 14.11 -26.42 -14.14
CA LYS A 841 15.43 -25.79 -14.23
C LYS A 841 16.39 -26.37 -13.19
N ALA A 842 17.67 -26.49 -13.56
CA ALA A 842 18.72 -26.79 -12.58
C ALA A 842 18.95 -25.55 -11.70
N LEU A 843 18.88 -25.73 -10.38
CA LEU A 843 19.05 -24.64 -9.41
C LEU A 843 20.49 -24.55 -8.93
N GLY A 844 20.99 -23.34 -8.72
CA GLY A 844 22.33 -23.07 -8.19
C GLY A 844 22.37 -21.78 -7.39
N ALA A 845 23.49 -21.55 -6.70
CA ALA A 845 23.66 -20.34 -5.89
C ALA A 845 23.60 -19.08 -6.77
N PHE A 846 22.89 -18.06 -6.29
CA PHE A 846 22.85 -16.73 -6.92
C PHE A 846 24.25 -16.09 -6.79
N SER A 847 24.99 -15.89 -7.89
CA SER A 847 26.37 -15.40 -7.85
C SER A 847 26.76 -14.57 -9.07
N ALA A 848 27.38 -13.41 -8.82
CA ALA A 848 28.00 -12.53 -9.82
C ALA A 848 28.94 -13.28 -10.81
N ASP A 849 29.71 -14.26 -10.31
CA ASP A 849 30.71 -14.98 -11.11
C ASP A 849 30.09 -15.84 -12.22
N LEU A 850 28.81 -16.19 -12.08
CA LEU A 850 28.06 -16.96 -13.09
C LEU A 850 27.71 -16.07 -14.30
N HIS A 851 27.58 -14.75 -14.16
CA HIS A 851 27.11 -13.85 -15.22
C HIS A 851 28.07 -13.77 -16.41
N ALA A 852 29.37 -13.67 -16.12
CA ALA A 852 30.41 -13.55 -17.15
C ALA A 852 30.58 -14.83 -17.99
N GLN A 853 30.14 -15.98 -17.49
CA GLN A 853 30.36 -17.30 -18.13
C GLN A 853 29.24 -17.68 -19.11
N ASN A 854 28.07 -17.06 -19.02
CA ASN A 854 26.87 -17.45 -19.78
C ASN A 854 26.55 -16.59 -21.02
N GLY A 855 27.41 -15.63 -21.36
CA GLY A 855 27.27 -14.86 -22.62
C GLY A 855 26.09 -13.87 -22.64
N LEU A 856 25.67 -13.37 -21.47
CA LEU A 856 24.66 -12.32 -21.35
C LEU A 856 25.10 -11.01 -22.02
N SER A 857 24.14 -10.20 -22.49
CA SER A 857 24.40 -8.83 -22.94
C SER A 857 24.79 -7.92 -21.77
N ALA A 858 25.41 -6.77 -22.05
CA ALA A 858 25.75 -5.79 -21.01
C ALA A 858 24.52 -5.33 -20.21
N GLU A 859 23.40 -5.05 -20.89
CA GLU A 859 22.13 -4.68 -20.24
C GLU A 859 21.57 -5.79 -19.35
N GLN A 860 21.74 -7.05 -19.76
CA GLN A 860 21.31 -8.19 -18.95
C GLN A 860 22.21 -8.33 -17.71
N ILE A 861 23.52 -8.14 -17.85
CA ILE A 861 24.45 -8.15 -16.70
C ILE A 861 24.09 -7.03 -15.73
N ASP A 862 23.87 -5.80 -16.20
CA ASP A 862 23.50 -4.67 -15.36
C ASP A 862 22.18 -4.93 -14.58
N ALA A 863 21.18 -5.53 -15.23
CA ALA A 863 19.91 -5.89 -14.59
C ALA A 863 20.07 -7.00 -13.53
N TRP A 864 20.96 -7.98 -13.79
CA TRP A 864 21.29 -9.04 -12.83
C TRP A 864 22.05 -8.48 -11.61
N ASP A 865 23.05 -7.64 -11.84
CA ASP A 865 23.83 -6.99 -10.78
C ASP A 865 22.93 -6.10 -9.90
N ALA A 866 21.97 -5.39 -10.52
CA ALA A 866 20.97 -4.61 -9.80
C ALA A 866 20.05 -5.50 -8.94
N SER A 867 19.62 -6.64 -9.48
CA SER A 867 18.82 -7.63 -8.74
C SER A 867 19.60 -8.23 -7.57
N GLU A 868 20.90 -8.52 -7.75
CA GLU A 868 21.76 -9.00 -6.68
C GLU A 868 21.92 -7.96 -5.57
N ALA A 869 22.18 -6.69 -5.93
CA ALA A 869 22.33 -5.60 -4.98
C ALA A 869 21.05 -5.36 -4.15
N ALA A 870 19.89 -5.45 -4.79
CA ALA A 870 18.60 -5.34 -4.12
C ALA A 870 18.32 -6.56 -3.21
N LEU A 871 18.65 -7.77 -3.66
CA LEU A 871 18.59 -8.98 -2.82
C LEU A 871 19.55 -8.91 -1.63
N GLU A 872 20.74 -8.33 -1.78
CA GLU A 872 21.70 -8.13 -0.70
C GLU A 872 21.17 -7.19 0.38
N THR A 873 20.37 -6.20 -0.02
CA THR A 873 19.72 -5.26 0.90
C THR A 873 18.61 -5.93 1.70
N ILE A 874 17.79 -6.78 1.06
CA ILE A 874 16.62 -7.42 1.71
C ILE A 874 17.05 -8.67 2.50
N PHE A 875 17.97 -9.46 1.96
CA PHE A 875 18.35 -10.78 2.47
C PHE A 875 19.87 -10.94 2.60
N PRO A 876 20.56 -10.14 3.44
CA PRO A 876 22.03 -10.03 3.45
C PRO A 876 22.78 -11.32 3.76
N ARG A 877 24.05 -11.40 3.31
CA ARG A 877 25.02 -12.46 3.63
C ARG A 877 26.05 -12.00 4.68
N PRO A 878 26.56 -12.89 5.56
CA PRO A 878 26.07 -14.24 5.82
C PRO A 878 24.74 -14.19 6.58
N GLY A 879 23.78 -15.03 6.20
CA GLY A 879 22.45 -15.06 6.83
C GLY A 879 21.36 -15.69 5.97
N HIS A 880 21.52 -15.61 4.64
CA HIS A 880 20.57 -16.20 3.70
C HIS A 880 21.29 -16.98 2.59
N LEU A 881 20.69 -18.09 2.18
CA LEU A 881 21.05 -18.78 0.93
C LEU A 881 20.06 -18.38 -0.16
N ARG A 882 20.56 -18.18 -1.38
CA ARG A 882 19.73 -17.75 -2.52
C ARG A 882 19.99 -18.69 -3.68
N PHE A 883 18.93 -19.30 -4.20
CA PHE A 883 18.99 -20.28 -5.29
C PHE A 883 18.17 -19.80 -6.48
N CYS A 884 18.79 -19.71 -7.66
CA CYS A 884 18.13 -19.34 -8.92
C CYS A 884 18.44 -20.37 -10.01
N ALA A 885 17.90 -20.17 -11.22
CA ALA A 885 18.23 -21.01 -12.35
C ALA A 885 19.72 -20.86 -12.74
N GLN A 886 20.47 -21.97 -12.84
CA GLN A 886 21.90 -21.96 -13.19
C GLN A 886 22.18 -21.40 -14.59
N ASP A 887 21.22 -21.56 -15.49
CA ASP A 887 21.28 -21.05 -16.86
C ASP A 887 20.97 -19.55 -16.97
N GLN A 888 20.61 -18.89 -15.86
CA GLN A 888 20.24 -17.47 -15.80
C GLN A 888 19.08 -17.09 -16.73
N SER A 889 18.21 -18.05 -17.04
CA SER A 889 16.99 -17.80 -17.81
C SER A 889 15.95 -16.97 -17.05
N THR A 890 16.10 -16.80 -15.73
CA THR A 890 15.24 -15.96 -14.88
C THR A 890 15.97 -15.59 -13.58
N ALA A 891 15.71 -14.39 -13.07
CA ALA A 891 16.17 -13.94 -11.75
C ALA A 891 15.24 -14.37 -10.60
N ALA A 892 14.14 -15.08 -10.89
CA ALA A 892 13.32 -15.70 -9.85
C ALA A 892 14.17 -16.63 -8.97
N SER A 893 13.91 -16.63 -7.67
CA SER A 893 14.77 -17.32 -6.72
C SER A 893 14.03 -17.87 -5.50
N TRP A 894 14.59 -18.94 -4.94
CA TRP A 894 14.29 -19.42 -3.59
C TRP A 894 15.31 -18.82 -2.63
N VAL A 895 14.85 -18.11 -1.60
CA VAL A 895 15.71 -17.59 -0.54
C VAL A 895 15.42 -18.32 0.75
N VAL A 896 16.45 -18.87 1.39
CA VAL A 896 16.35 -19.60 2.65
C VAL A 896 17.05 -18.80 3.75
N ASP A 897 16.32 -18.44 4.79
CA ASP A 897 16.86 -17.79 5.98
C ASP A 897 17.59 -18.83 6.85
N LEU A 898 18.85 -18.57 7.17
CA LEU A 898 19.72 -19.52 7.88
C LEU A 898 19.48 -19.54 9.40
N GLU A 899 18.72 -18.59 9.94
CA GLU A 899 18.36 -18.55 11.36
C GLU A 899 17.12 -19.42 11.62
N THR A 900 16.16 -19.39 10.70
CA THR A 900 14.82 -19.97 10.84
C THR A 900 14.57 -21.20 9.96
N ALA A 901 15.34 -21.37 8.89
CA ALA A 901 15.06 -22.25 7.76
C ALA A 901 13.79 -21.89 6.96
N GLU A 902 13.19 -20.72 7.18
CA GLU A 902 12.09 -20.22 6.34
C GLU A 902 12.54 -20.06 4.89
N VAL A 903 11.65 -20.40 3.97
CA VAL A 903 11.85 -20.25 2.54
C VAL A 903 10.91 -19.20 1.96
N TYR A 904 11.49 -18.29 1.18
CA TYR A 904 10.80 -17.23 0.45
C TYR A 904 10.89 -17.53 -1.05
N ALA A 905 9.75 -17.52 -1.73
CA ALA A 905 9.66 -17.63 -3.17
C ALA A 905 9.67 -16.21 -3.76
N LEU A 906 10.69 -15.84 -4.54
CA LEU A 906 10.82 -14.47 -5.06
C LEU A 906 10.74 -14.44 -6.59
N LEU A 907 9.93 -13.53 -7.11
CA LEU A 907 9.93 -13.13 -8.51
C LEU A 907 11.19 -12.33 -8.88
N PRO A 908 11.45 -12.10 -10.19
CA PRO A 908 12.55 -11.26 -10.65
C PRO A 908 12.53 -9.83 -10.07
N ASP A 909 11.34 -9.30 -9.75
CA ASP A 909 11.18 -7.98 -9.12
C ASP A 909 11.28 -8.03 -7.58
N LEU A 910 11.70 -9.18 -7.03
CA LEU A 910 11.93 -9.47 -5.63
C LEU A 910 10.68 -9.49 -4.75
N SER A 911 9.49 -9.51 -5.35
CA SER A 911 8.26 -9.76 -4.61
C SER A 911 7.99 -11.24 -4.39
N GLY A 912 7.33 -11.53 -3.26
CA GLY A 912 7.04 -12.86 -2.78
C GLY A 912 5.73 -13.46 -3.30
N GLY A 913 5.33 -13.16 -4.53
CA GLY A 913 3.98 -13.46 -5.00
C GLY A 913 3.85 -13.57 -6.52
N GLY A 914 2.67 -13.21 -7.02
CA GLY A 914 2.34 -13.26 -8.44
C GLY A 914 1.68 -11.98 -8.92
N GLU A 915 1.84 -11.72 -10.21
CA GLU A 915 1.18 -10.61 -10.92
C GLU A 915 0.43 -11.14 -12.14
N ARG A 916 -0.76 -10.59 -12.40
CA ARG A 916 -1.46 -10.76 -13.66
C ARG A 916 -1.83 -9.38 -14.19
N ALA A 917 -1.67 -9.21 -15.50
CA ALA A 917 -2.10 -8.01 -16.22
C ALA A 917 -3.08 -8.40 -17.35
N PRO A 918 -4.25 -9.01 -17.04
CA PRO A 918 -5.22 -9.35 -18.06
C PRO A 918 -5.65 -8.12 -18.85
N ARG A 919 -5.92 -8.33 -20.14
CA ARG A 919 -6.55 -7.29 -20.96
C ARG A 919 -7.98 -7.07 -20.50
N ILE A 920 -8.44 -5.82 -20.56
CA ILE A 920 -9.78 -5.44 -20.14
C ILE A 920 -10.85 -6.22 -20.91
N GLU A 921 -10.65 -6.44 -22.22
CA GLU A 921 -11.59 -7.24 -23.02
C GLU A 921 -11.75 -8.67 -22.49
N GLN A 922 -10.68 -9.29 -21.98
CA GLN A 922 -10.77 -10.61 -21.36
C GLN A 922 -11.55 -10.57 -20.04
N GLN A 923 -11.32 -9.55 -19.22
CA GLN A 923 -12.07 -9.36 -17.98
C GLN A 923 -13.56 -9.08 -18.21
N LEU A 924 -13.89 -8.37 -19.29
CA LEU A 924 -15.26 -8.12 -19.71
C LEU A 924 -15.90 -9.34 -20.34
N ALA A 925 -15.18 -10.13 -21.13
CA ALA A 925 -15.68 -11.40 -21.67
C ALA A 925 -15.97 -12.42 -20.56
N GLU A 926 -15.15 -12.46 -19.51
CA GLU A 926 -15.38 -13.28 -18.33
C GLU A 926 -16.64 -12.82 -17.58
N LEU A 927 -16.86 -11.51 -17.47
CA LEU A 927 -18.07 -10.94 -16.91
C LEU A 927 -19.31 -11.21 -17.79
N ASP A 928 -19.21 -11.01 -19.10
CA ASP A 928 -20.27 -11.27 -20.07
C ASP A 928 -20.64 -12.74 -20.08
N ARG A 929 -19.69 -13.65 -19.87
CA ARG A 929 -19.96 -15.08 -19.70
C ARG A 929 -20.76 -15.35 -18.42
N VAL A 930 -20.42 -14.69 -17.32
CA VAL A 930 -21.16 -14.77 -16.06
C VAL A 930 -22.57 -14.18 -16.20
N VAL A 931 -22.70 -12.98 -16.77
CA VAL A 931 -23.99 -12.31 -17.04
C VAL A 931 -24.82 -13.10 -18.04
N SER A 932 -24.21 -13.65 -19.09
CA SER A 932 -24.88 -14.50 -20.08
C SER A 932 -25.32 -15.82 -19.48
N MET A 933 -24.55 -16.42 -18.57
CA MET A 933 -24.96 -17.60 -17.82
C MET A 933 -26.18 -17.29 -16.93
N LEU A 934 -26.16 -16.15 -16.24
CA LEU A 934 -27.30 -15.65 -15.46
C LEU A 934 -28.53 -15.37 -16.35
N ASN A 935 -28.35 -14.82 -17.55
CA ASN A 935 -29.41 -14.56 -18.52
C ASN A 935 -29.93 -15.84 -19.22
N LEU A 936 -29.08 -16.82 -19.52
CA LEU A 936 -29.47 -18.13 -20.05
C LEU A 936 -30.33 -18.91 -19.03
N LEU A 937 -30.02 -18.77 -17.74
CA LEU A 937 -30.84 -19.28 -16.65
C LEU A 937 -32.24 -18.62 -16.63
N SER A 938 -32.33 -17.33 -16.98
CA SER A 938 -33.62 -16.63 -17.12
C SER A 938 -34.41 -17.05 -18.37
N GLN A 939 -33.74 -17.34 -19.50
CA GLN A 939 -34.38 -17.66 -20.77
C GLN A 939 -34.74 -19.15 -20.92
N GLY A 940 -33.98 -20.06 -20.30
CA GLY A 940 -34.22 -21.52 -20.34
C GLY A 940 -35.55 -21.97 -19.74
N VAL A 941 -36.28 -21.07 -19.05
CA VAL A 941 -37.58 -21.33 -18.42
C VAL A 941 -38.75 -20.77 -19.21
N GLY A 942 -38.51 -19.83 -20.14
CA GLY A 942 -39.56 -19.34 -21.05
C GLY A 942 -40.02 -20.40 -22.07
N ALA A 943 -39.18 -21.39 -22.37
CA ALA A 943 -39.44 -22.41 -23.39
C ALA A 943 -40.03 -23.73 -22.83
N ALA A 944 -39.92 -23.99 -21.52
CA ALA A 944 -40.44 -25.19 -20.88
C ALA A 944 -41.69 -24.84 -20.05
N GLY A 945 -42.85 -24.83 -20.70
CA GLY A 945 -44.15 -24.43 -20.13
C GLY A 945 -44.74 -25.37 -19.06
N VAL A 946 -43.97 -25.69 -18.01
CA VAL A 946 -44.42 -26.49 -16.87
C VAL A 946 -43.81 -25.91 -15.59
N LEU A 947 -44.59 -25.18 -14.78
CA LEU A 947 -44.10 -24.64 -13.50
C LEU A 947 -45.02 -24.98 -12.33
N ASN A 948 -44.37 -25.55 -11.30
CA ASN A 948 -44.80 -25.58 -9.91
C ASN A 948 -44.44 -24.20 -9.27
N PRO A 949 -45.28 -23.58 -8.41
CA PRO A 949 -45.15 -22.16 -8.01
C PRO A 949 -43.84 -21.81 -7.26
N VAL A 950 -43.14 -22.79 -6.70
CA VAL A 950 -41.96 -22.56 -5.84
C VAL A 950 -40.67 -22.28 -6.64
N GLY A 951 -40.56 -22.77 -7.88
CA GLY A 951 -39.36 -22.56 -8.72
C GLY A 951 -39.31 -21.20 -9.45
N ALA A 952 -40.46 -20.55 -9.63
CA ALA A 952 -40.53 -19.24 -10.29
C ALA A 952 -39.99 -18.10 -9.43
N HIS A 953 -40.03 -18.25 -8.10
CA HIS A 953 -39.63 -17.21 -7.14
C HIS A 953 -38.10 -17.12 -6.94
N SER A 954 -37.38 -18.24 -6.94
CA SER A 954 -35.90 -18.24 -6.82
C SER A 954 -35.20 -17.73 -8.07
N LEU A 955 -35.77 -17.99 -9.26
CA LEU A 955 -35.22 -17.51 -10.53
C LEU A 955 -35.51 -16.02 -10.80
N ALA A 956 -36.63 -15.49 -10.29
CA ALA A 956 -36.89 -14.05 -10.25
C ALA A 956 -35.88 -13.30 -9.37
N MET A 957 -35.36 -13.93 -8.30
CA MET A 957 -34.31 -13.35 -7.45
C MET A 957 -32.95 -13.30 -8.15
N VAL A 958 -32.57 -14.34 -8.91
CA VAL A 958 -31.34 -14.34 -9.72
C VAL A 958 -31.40 -13.28 -10.83
N ALA A 959 -32.56 -13.13 -11.47
CA ALA A 959 -32.79 -12.08 -12.48
C ALA A 959 -32.78 -10.67 -11.87
N ALA A 960 -33.36 -10.48 -10.68
CA ALA A 960 -33.34 -9.21 -9.95
C ALA A 960 -31.93 -8.83 -9.47
N TYR A 961 -31.16 -9.81 -8.98
CA TYR A 961 -29.76 -9.60 -8.59
C TYR A 961 -28.88 -9.28 -9.81
N GLY A 962 -29.06 -10.00 -10.93
CA GLY A 962 -28.39 -9.69 -12.20
C GLY A 962 -28.74 -8.29 -12.74
N GLN A 963 -29.99 -7.84 -12.58
CA GLN A 963 -30.41 -6.47 -12.93
C GLN A 963 -29.83 -5.42 -11.99
N ASN A 964 -29.76 -5.68 -10.69
CA ASN A 964 -29.17 -4.76 -9.71
C ASN A 964 -27.65 -4.65 -9.90
N LEU A 965 -26.99 -5.76 -10.17
CA LEU A 965 -25.57 -5.79 -10.51
C LEU A 965 -25.31 -5.01 -11.81
N ALA A 966 -26.12 -5.23 -12.85
CA ALA A 966 -26.08 -4.45 -14.09
C ALA A 966 -26.35 -2.96 -13.85
N ARG A 967 -27.18 -2.58 -12.87
CA ARG A 967 -27.43 -1.18 -12.48
C ARG A 967 -26.30 -0.56 -11.70
N ILE A 968 -25.62 -1.29 -10.80
CA ILE A 968 -24.42 -0.83 -10.09
C ILE A 968 -23.27 -0.67 -11.10
N TYR A 969 -23.11 -1.63 -12.02
CA TYR A 969 -22.19 -1.51 -13.16
C TYR A 969 -22.56 -0.32 -14.04
N ALA A 970 -23.84 -0.14 -14.38
CA ALA A 970 -24.29 0.99 -15.17
C ALA A 970 -24.10 2.31 -14.42
N ALA A 971 -24.31 2.38 -13.11
CA ALA A 971 -24.13 3.60 -12.32
C ALA A 971 -22.66 3.98 -12.20
N ALA A 972 -21.77 3.02 -11.94
CA ALA A 972 -20.34 3.28 -11.88
C ALA A 972 -19.75 3.58 -13.27
N SER A 973 -20.15 2.80 -14.29
CA SER A 973 -19.79 3.07 -15.69
C SER A 973 -20.36 4.40 -16.17
N MET A 974 -21.59 4.76 -15.81
CA MET A 974 -22.18 6.07 -16.10
C MET A 974 -21.43 7.18 -15.38
N GLY A 975 -21.02 7.00 -14.11
CA GLY A 975 -20.18 7.99 -13.41
C GLY A 975 -18.89 8.29 -14.17
N ILE A 976 -18.25 7.25 -14.73
CA ILE A 976 -17.03 7.35 -15.53
C ILE A 976 -17.31 7.85 -16.96
N ILE A 977 -18.46 7.52 -17.55
CA ILE A 977 -18.91 8.02 -18.86
C ILE A 977 -19.35 9.49 -18.78
N LEU A 978 -19.86 9.93 -17.62
CA LEU A 978 -20.29 11.30 -17.33
C LEU A 978 -19.10 12.24 -17.07
N MET A 979 -17.95 11.69 -16.66
CA MET A 979 -16.66 12.40 -16.70
C MET A 979 -16.31 12.76 -18.16
N ASP A 980 -15.64 13.90 -18.38
CA ASP A 980 -15.19 14.28 -19.73
C ASP A 980 -14.04 13.39 -20.21
N THR A 981 -14.37 12.22 -20.76
CA THR A 981 -13.37 11.23 -21.24
C THR A 981 -12.77 11.57 -22.62
N ARG A 982 -12.89 12.83 -23.09
CA ARG A 982 -12.27 13.26 -24.36
C ARG A 982 -10.75 13.36 -24.17
N GLY A 983 -10.03 12.42 -24.78
CA GLY A 983 -8.57 12.24 -24.62
C GLY A 983 -8.18 10.86 -24.08
N ILE A 984 -9.14 10.09 -23.57
CA ILE A 984 -8.95 8.71 -23.12
C ILE A 984 -9.38 7.78 -24.28
N GLU A 985 -8.52 6.86 -24.71
CA GLU A 985 -8.87 5.88 -25.74
C GLU A 985 -10.11 5.07 -25.32
N PRO A 986 -11.00 4.68 -26.25
CA PRO A 986 -12.20 3.89 -25.93
C PRO A 986 -11.93 2.64 -25.08
N ALA A 987 -10.79 1.97 -25.28
CA ALA A 987 -10.37 0.82 -24.49
C ALA A 987 -10.11 1.18 -23.00
N VAL A 988 -9.47 2.32 -22.75
CA VAL A 988 -9.16 2.82 -21.40
C VAL A 988 -10.43 3.28 -20.67
N LYS A 989 -11.44 3.79 -21.39
CA LYS A 989 -12.77 4.08 -20.80
C LYS A 989 -13.45 2.82 -20.26
N LEU A 990 -13.30 1.73 -21.01
CA LEU A 990 -13.72 0.39 -20.61
C LEU A 990 -12.90 -0.10 -19.39
N ALA A 991 -11.61 0.24 -19.29
CA ALA A 991 -10.73 -0.09 -18.16
C ALA A 991 -11.21 0.50 -16.84
N ILE A 992 -11.53 1.79 -16.85
CA ILE A 992 -11.93 2.52 -15.65
C ILE A 992 -13.31 2.01 -15.20
N ALA A 993 -14.21 1.73 -16.15
CA ALA A 993 -15.48 1.02 -15.89
C ALA A 993 -15.23 -0.41 -15.35
N SER A 994 -14.17 -1.07 -15.81
CA SER A 994 -13.73 -2.38 -15.32
C SER A 994 -13.10 -2.33 -13.92
N MET A 995 -12.56 -1.19 -13.45
CA MET A 995 -12.07 -1.02 -12.08
C MET A 995 -13.22 -0.89 -11.07
N ALA A 996 -14.26 -0.15 -11.44
CA ALA A 996 -15.54 -0.24 -10.73
C ALA A 996 -16.11 -1.65 -10.81
N CYS A 997 -15.86 -2.36 -11.92
CA CYS A 997 -16.26 -3.75 -12.09
C CYS A 997 -15.47 -4.72 -11.21
N GLU A 998 -14.16 -4.54 -10.99
CA GLU A 998 -13.35 -5.39 -10.12
C GLU A 998 -13.72 -5.19 -8.64
N ASN A 999 -14.02 -3.94 -8.24
CA ASN A 999 -14.66 -3.69 -6.95
C ASN A 999 -16.00 -4.43 -6.90
N VAL A 1000 -16.87 -4.31 -7.91
CA VAL A 1000 -18.18 -4.98 -7.95
C VAL A 1000 -18.10 -6.51 -8.10
N LYS A 1001 -17.06 -7.07 -8.73
CA LYS A 1001 -16.76 -8.52 -8.83
C LYS A 1001 -16.31 -9.04 -7.48
N SER A 1002 -15.36 -8.35 -6.83
CA SER A 1002 -14.98 -8.60 -5.43
C SER A 1002 -16.19 -8.49 -4.48
N ILE A 1003 -17.16 -7.65 -4.81
CA ILE A 1003 -18.43 -7.42 -4.09
C ILE A 1003 -19.48 -8.50 -4.36
N ALA A 1004 -19.65 -9.00 -5.60
CA ALA A 1004 -20.84 -9.78 -5.99
C ALA A 1004 -20.58 -11.17 -6.57
N LEU A 1005 -19.40 -11.42 -7.14
CA LEU A 1005 -19.04 -12.72 -7.70
C LEU A 1005 -18.08 -13.38 -6.73
N GLY A 1006 -18.43 -14.59 -6.30
CA GLY A 1006 -17.85 -15.24 -5.14
C GLY A 1006 -16.32 -15.16 -5.12
N VAL A 1007 -15.78 -15.07 -3.91
CA VAL A 1007 -14.35 -15.17 -3.52
C VAL A 1007 -13.65 -16.35 -4.19
N PHE A 1008 -14.43 -17.24 -4.82
CA PHE A 1008 -14.07 -18.55 -5.28
C PHE A 1008 -14.46 -18.85 -6.75
N GLY A 1009 -14.73 -17.86 -7.61
CA GLY A 1009 -14.93 -18.15 -9.05
C GLY A 1009 -13.69 -18.79 -9.71
N ALA A 1010 -12.52 -18.20 -9.47
CA ALA A 1010 -11.21 -18.77 -9.79
C ALA A 1010 -10.54 -19.34 -8.52
N ALA A 1011 -10.63 -18.62 -7.41
CA ALA A 1011 -10.12 -19.05 -6.12
C ALA A 1011 -10.95 -20.18 -5.48
N GLY A 1012 -12.04 -20.66 -6.06
CA GLY A 1012 -12.81 -21.82 -5.55
C GLY A 1012 -12.23 -23.11 -6.04
N LYS A 1013 -11.55 -23.08 -7.19
CA LYS A 1013 -10.56 -24.11 -7.50
C LYS A 1013 -9.43 -24.07 -6.46
N SER A 1014 -9.02 -22.88 -6.01
CA SER A 1014 -7.90 -22.69 -5.07
C SER A 1014 -8.25 -22.85 -3.59
N ALA A 1015 -9.50 -22.65 -3.18
CA ALA A 1015 -10.00 -22.73 -1.81
C ALA A 1015 -10.64 -24.07 -1.56
N ASN A 1016 -11.19 -24.70 -2.60
CA ASN A 1016 -11.36 -26.13 -2.56
C ASN A 1016 -9.98 -26.83 -2.54
N ARG A 1017 -8.97 -26.35 -3.28
CA ARG A 1017 -7.56 -26.80 -3.11
C ARG A 1017 -6.95 -26.40 -1.76
N ALA A 1018 -7.23 -25.24 -1.17
CA ALA A 1018 -6.67 -24.76 0.10
C ALA A 1018 -7.55 -25.13 1.32
N VAL A 1019 -8.66 -25.82 1.11
CA VAL A 1019 -9.35 -26.61 2.13
C VAL A 1019 -8.91 -28.06 1.98
N GLU A 1020 -8.66 -28.54 0.76
CA GLU A 1020 -8.17 -29.90 0.49
C GLU A 1020 -6.68 -30.12 0.87
N ILE A 1021 -5.77 -29.19 0.54
CA ILE A 1021 -4.33 -29.17 0.95
C ILE A 1021 -4.17 -29.17 2.48
N PHE A 1022 -5.25 -28.84 3.20
CA PHE A 1022 -5.29 -28.66 4.64
C PHE A 1022 -5.98 -29.78 5.38
N SER A 1023 -7.07 -30.28 4.79
CA SER A 1023 -7.73 -31.49 5.24
C SER A 1023 -6.83 -32.74 5.16
N MET A 1024 -5.69 -32.69 4.48
CA MET A 1024 -4.71 -33.79 4.47
C MET A 1024 -3.73 -33.77 5.65
N ALA A 1025 -3.71 -32.72 6.46
CA ALA A 1025 -2.88 -32.67 7.67
C ALA A 1025 -3.61 -33.10 8.95
N GLU A 1026 -4.94 -33.29 8.90
CA GLU A 1026 -5.74 -34.00 9.91
C GLU A 1026 -6.15 -35.37 9.33
N SER A 1027 -5.39 -36.40 9.68
CA SER A 1027 -5.46 -37.74 9.08
C SER A 1027 -6.82 -38.49 9.22
N VAL A 1028 -7.04 -39.50 8.37
CA VAL A 1028 -7.92 -40.70 8.57
C VAL A 1028 -9.34 -40.73 7.98
N ALA A 1029 -9.79 -39.78 7.15
CA ALA A 1029 -11.07 -39.93 6.41
C ALA A 1029 -10.97 -40.72 5.08
N GLY A 1030 -9.83 -41.36 4.81
CA GLY A 1030 -9.67 -42.35 3.73
C GLY A 1030 -10.48 -43.65 3.90
N ALA A 1031 -11.35 -43.73 4.92
CA ALA A 1031 -12.11 -44.94 5.24
C ALA A 1031 -13.64 -44.86 4.99
N ALA A 1032 -14.20 -43.69 4.60
CA ALA A 1032 -15.66 -43.54 4.46
C ALA A 1032 -16.17 -42.95 3.13
N GLY A 1033 -15.31 -42.50 2.21
CA GLY A 1033 -15.71 -42.19 0.84
C GLY A 1033 -16.69 -41.01 0.67
N ALA A 1034 -16.57 -39.94 1.46
CA ALA A 1034 -17.33 -38.71 1.29
C ALA A 1034 -16.46 -37.57 0.70
N SER A 1035 -17.03 -36.81 -0.26
CA SER A 1035 -16.38 -35.78 -1.07
C SER A 1035 -16.57 -34.35 -0.53
N SER A 1036 -15.55 -33.48 -0.70
CA SER A 1036 -15.58 -32.03 -0.39
C SER A 1036 -16.65 -31.28 -1.22
N PRO A 1037 -17.43 -30.37 -0.60
CA PRO A 1037 -18.51 -29.63 -1.27
C PRO A 1037 -18.07 -28.36 -2.02
N PHE A 1038 -16.79 -27.99 -2.05
CA PHE A 1038 -16.29 -26.78 -2.77
C PHE A 1038 -15.70 -27.12 -4.18
N SER A 1039 -15.88 -28.37 -4.58
CA SER A 1039 -15.57 -29.10 -5.81
C SER A 1039 -16.09 -28.64 -7.20
N CYS A 1040 -15.35 -28.00 -8.12
CA CYS A 1040 -15.93 -27.51 -9.41
C CYS A 1040 -15.35 -28.15 -10.71
N PRO A 1041 -16.14 -28.78 -11.62
CA PRO A 1041 -15.78 -29.11 -13.00
C PRO A 1041 -16.20 -28.12 -14.06
N ILE A 1042 -15.42 -28.25 -15.13
CA ILE A 1042 -15.45 -27.74 -16.51
C ILE A 1042 -16.82 -27.32 -17.05
#